data_AF-A0A563ENI9-F1
#
_entry.id   AF-A0A563ENI9-F1
#
_cell.length_a   1.000
_cell.length_b   1.000
_cell.length_c   1.000
_cell.angle_alpha   90.00
_cell.angle_beta   90.00
_cell.angle_gamma   90.00
#
_symmetry.space_group_name_H-M   'P 1'
#
loop_
_entity.id
_entity.type
_entity.pdbx_description
1 polymer ?
#
loop_
_entity_poly.entity_id
_entity_poly.type
_entity_poly.pdbx_seq_one_letter_code
_entity_poly.pdbx_strand_id
1 'polypeptide(L)'
;MTPAPRVVENLNRALHRLFAERADLHLLGEDVLDPYGGAFKVTKGLSSGFPDRVLTTPLSEAGIAGVAAGLAVAGDQVVLEAMFGDFAALMFDQILNMASKSVTMYGRPKAMRVLVRCPVGGNRGYGPTHSQSVQKHFMGIPNLGLYEATPFHDAYPLMAHALDHGPSILFEDKVLYTRRLFQDGVVSDHFRYSLVGGATGWAHVTSGAPADVVIICPGGVAHRALEAAEALREQGVSAHLLVPAQLYPLDVEPVLPLISGRVVVAEESTAGGTWGSDVAAVLHERLWGKLSAPVLRLSSADSIIPSARHLEERVLLNSHHIVTALGRDHCEAPQAVPEVTAGAPVTAPKLNNNDTTYLVLGWLVEDGAKVEPGTAILELETSKAIEEIEATEAGYLRIHVQQGVEVEVGALLAEIVGAKTAVAKPEVPKQRTHSLDRAQQGTAMVVSKAHQEVPAAFTAIEVRVDALLERLRQLSDETGAEVGVPEAVVKAVAGAHADFGTLFGSLVDDTTVALVDTPHVAVTLDAGKGLYAPVIRDCTDRSIVDISDDMMDFRMKAWRGEFAAAELTGGSITVSLNTDDDVLLVQPIVMWPQLCMLSVGGLRNQVVLEDDGPSNTTVVTLGLAYDHRVVNGAEAVAFLRAVADSLRKPDRLEKLVSL
;
A
#
# COMPACT_ATOMS: atom_id res chain seq x y z
N MET A 1 24.70 24.22 -34.13
CA MET A 1 24.62 22.84 -33.61
C MET A 1 23.16 22.56 -33.33
N THR A 2 22.66 21.38 -33.69
CA THR A 2 21.32 20.94 -33.32
C THR A 2 21.25 20.84 -31.79
N PRO A 3 20.23 21.39 -31.12
CA PRO A 3 20.15 21.32 -29.66
C PRO A 3 20.10 19.86 -29.20
N ALA A 4 20.77 19.56 -28.08
CA ALA A 4 20.74 18.23 -27.47
C ALA A 4 19.28 17.79 -27.22
N PRO A 5 18.94 16.51 -27.47
CA PRO A 5 17.59 16.02 -27.30
C PRO A 5 17.18 16.08 -25.83
N ARG A 6 15.88 16.18 -25.59
CA ARG A 6 15.32 15.99 -24.24
C ARG A 6 15.48 14.53 -23.81
N VAL A 7 15.51 14.27 -22.51
CA VAL A 7 15.60 12.89 -21.99
C VAL A 7 14.43 12.03 -22.48
N VAL A 8 13.22 12.60 -22.57
CA VAL A 8 12.05 11.90 -23.15
C VAL A 8 12.27 11.51 -24.62
N GLU A 9 12.93 12.37 -25.42
CA GLU A 9 13.22 12.10 -26.83
C GLU A 9 14.34 11.05 -26.97
N ASN A 10 15.29 11.03 -26.04
CA ASN A 10 16.33 10.01 -25.96
C ASN A 10 15.74 8.62 -25.65
N LEU A 11 14.88 8.53 -24.63
CA LEU A 11 14.16 7.29 -24.28
C LEU A 11 13.27 6.81 -25.43
N ASN A 12 12.51 7.71 -26.06
CA ASN A 12 11.68 7.39 -27.20
C ASN A 12 12.50 6.83 -28.38
N ARG A 13 13.60 7.50 -28.76
CA ARG A 13 14.50 7.02 -29.81
C ARG A 13 15.11 5.65 -29.48
N ALA A 14 15.46 5.43 -28.21
CA ALA A 14 15.98 4.15 -27.75
C ALA A 14 14.96 3.01 -27.94
N LEU A 15 13.70 3.23 -27.53
CA LEU A 15 12.61 2.28 -27.75
C LEU A 15 12.39 1.97 -29.22
N HIS A 16 12.29 2.99 -30.07
CA HIS A 16 12.13 2.81 -31.53
C HIS A 16 13.27 1.98 -32.13
N ARG A 17 14.50 2.24 -31.71
CA ARG A 17 15.66 1.47 -32.17
C ARG A 17 15.63 0.02 -31.67
N LEU A 18 15.30 -0.21 -30.40
CA LEU A 18 15.17 -1.56 -29.84
C LEU A 18 14.11 -2.37 -30.59
N PHE A 19 12.95 -1.78 -30.86
CA PHE A 19 11.88 -2.45 -31.61
C PHE A 19 12.24 -2.74 -33.07
N ALA A 20 13.04 -1.87 -33.71
CA ALA A 20 13.53 -2.12 -35.05
C ALA A 20 14.54 -3.28 -35.12
N GLU A 21 15.31 -3.49 -34.05
CA GLU A 21 16.40 -4.49 -34.01
C GLU A 21 15.98 -5.84 -33.39
N ARG A 22 14.97 -5.85 -32.50
CA ARG A 22 14.54 -7.05 -31.75
C ARG A 22 13.12 -7.43 -32.17
N ALA A 23 12.98 -8.51 -32.94
CA ALA A 23 11.70 -8.96 -33.51
C ALA A 23 10.71 -9.50 -32.46
N ASP A 24 11.24 -10.07 -31.38
CA ASP A 24 10.59 -10.71 -30.23
C ASP A 24 10.36 -9.76 -29.04
N LEU A 25 10.54 -8.45 -29.25
CA LEU A 25 10.32 -7.44 -28.20
C LEU A 25 8.88 -6.93 -28.20
N HIS A 26 8.24 -7.03 -27.04
CA HIS A 26 6.92 -6.48 -26.76
C HIS A 26 7.00 -5.31 -25.78
N LEU A 27 6.05 -4.38 -25.88
CA LEU A 27 5.81 -3.33 -24.90
C LEU A 27 4.40 -3.51 -24.37
N LEU A 28 4.27 -3.69 -23.06
CA LEU A 28 3.00 -3.77 -22.35
C LEU A 28 2.87 -2.56 -21.43
N GLY A 29 1.70 -1.94 -21.38
CA GLY A 29 1.41 -0.89 -20.40
C GLY A 29 0.09 -0.19 -20.64
N GLU A 30 -0.26 0.69 -19.71
CA GLU A 30 -1.50 1.45 -19.73
C GLU A 30 -1.35 2.70 -20.61
N ASP A 31 -2.33 2.97 -21.47
CA ASP A 31 -2.35 4.15 -22.36
C ASP A 31 -1.11 4.31 -23.27
N VAL A 32 -0.42 3.22 -23.61
CA VAL A 32 0.84 3.26 -24.38
C VAL A 32 0.63 3.51 -25.89
N LEU A 33 -0.61 3.40 -26.38
CA LEU A 33 -0.96 3.49 -27.80
C LEU A 33 -1.06 4.92 -28.32
N ASP A 34 -0.77 5.10 -29.60
CA ASP A 34 -1.02 6.32 -30.35
C ASP A 34 -2.54 6.58 -30.50
N PRO A 35 -2.99 7.85 -30.55
CA PRO A 35 -2.19 9.09 -30.55
C PRO A 35 -1.75 9.56 -29.16
N TYR A 36 -2.14 8.86 -28.09
CA TYR A 36 -1.74 9.24 -26.73
C TYR A 36 -0.25 9.04 -26.53
N GLY A 37 0.31 7.87 -26.84
CA GLY A 37 1.74 7.59 -26.84
C GLY A 37 2.38 7.54 -25.46
N GLY A 38 1.62 7.05 -24.46
CA GLY A 38 2.03 6.99 -23.05
C GLY A 38 1.75 8.29 -22.29
N ALA A 39 1.64 8.17 -20.96
CA ALA A 39 1.36 9.29 -20.05
C ALA A 39 2.36 10.44 -20.20
N PHE A 40 3.64 10.09 -20.36
CA PHE A 40 4.75 11.04 -20.52
C PHE A 40 5.28 11.18 -21.95
N LYS A 41 4.57 10.62 -22.94
CA LYS A 41 4.94 10.67 -24.37
C LYS A 41 6.23 9.92 -24.72
N VAL A 42 6.71 9.02 -23.85
CA VAL A 42 7.92 8.22 -24.11
C VAL A 42 7.67 7.17 -25.20
N THR A 43 6.47 6.60 -25.31
CA THR A 43 6.14 5.57 -26.33
C THR A 43 5.50 6.15 -27.60
N LYS A 44 5.49 7.48 -27.74
CA LYS A 44 4.90 8.15 -28.90
C LYS A 44 5.42 7.60 -30.24
N GLY A 45 4.49 7.30 -31.14
CA GLY A 45 4.72 6.76 -32.48
C GLY A 45 5.08 5.28 -32.53
N LEU A 46 5.30 4.63 -31.38
CA LEU A 46 5.80 3.25 -31.34
C LEU A 46 4.72 2.26 -31.77
N SER A 47 3.47 2.43 -31.31
CA SER A 47 2.36 1.55 -31.68
C SER A 47 1.95 1.68 -33.16
N SER A 48 2.12 2.87 -33.74
CA SER A 48 1.92 3.08 -35.18
C SER A 48 2.96 2.33 -36.01
N GLY A 49 4.20 2.22 -35.51
CA GLY A 49 5.28 1.47 -36.18
C GLY A 49 5.25 -0.04 -35.92
N PHE A 50 4.74 -0.46 -34.77
CA PHE A 50 4.80 -1.85 -34.28
C PHE A 50 3.49 -2.31 -33.59
N PRO A 51 2.35 -2.31 -34.31
CA PRO A 51 1.02 -2.47 -33.70
C PRO A 51 0.81 -3.79 -32.96
N ASP A 52 1.35 -4.90 -33.48
CA ASP A 52 1.19 -6.23 -32.86
C ASP A 52 2.11 -6.47 -31.65
N ARG A 53 2.98 -5.51 -31.34
CA ARG A 53 4.00 -5.64 -30.29
C ARG A 53 3.93 -4.55 -29.23
N VAL A 54 3.19 -3.47 -29.47
CA VAL A 54 2.92 -2.42 -28.47
C VAL A 54 1.47 -2.56 -28.06
N LEU A 55 1.24 -3.14 -26.88
CA LEU A 55 -0.08 -3.57 -26.44
C LEU A 55 -0.53 -2.75 -25.23
N THR A 56 -1.72 -2.16 -25.33
CA THR A 56 -2.36 -1.55 -24.17
C THR A 56 -2.88 -2.62 -23.22
N THR A 57 -2.91 -2.32 -21.93
CA THR A 57 -3.40 -3.23 -20.90
C THR A 57 -4.53 -2.61 -20.07
N PRO A 58 -5.33 -3.43 -19.36
CA PRO A 58 -6.17 -2.95 -18.25
C PRO A 58 -5.33 -2.35 -17.11
N LEU A 59 -5.99 -1.62 -16.21
CA LEU A 59 -5.41 -1.11 -14.95
C LEU A 59 -5.27 -2.27 -13.95
N SER A 60 -4.20 -3.04 -14.06
CA SER A 60 -3.99 -4.27 -13.30
C SER A 60 -2.51 -4.64 -13.24
N GLU A 61 -1.73 -3.84 -12.53
CA GLU A 61 -0.27 -3.87 -12.51
C GLU A 61 0.32 -5.25 -12.19
N ALA A 62 -0.24 -5.94 -11.18
CA ALA A 62 0.14 -7.31 -10.86
C ALA A 62 -0.10 -8.27 -12.05
N GLY A 63 -1.28 -8.17 -12.69
CA GLY A 63 -1.64 -9.00 -13.82
C GLY A 63 -0.71 -8.80 -15.02
N ILE A 64 -0.42 -7.54 -15.37
CA ILE A 64 0.43 -7.21 -16.52
C ILE A 64 1.90 -7.57 -16.25
N ALA A 65 2.38 -7.43 -15.01
CA ALA A 65 3.71 -7.89 -14.62
C ALA A 65 3.83 -9.42 -14.70
N GLY A 66 2.78 -10.15 -14.33
CA GLY A 66 2.71 -11.60 -14.48
C GLY A 66 2.71 -12.04 -15.95
N VAL A 67 1.96 -11.34 -16.82
CA VAL A 67 2.00 -11.59 -18.27
C VAL A 67 3.40 -11.32 -18.83
N ALA A 68 4.04 -10.21 -18.46
CA ALA A 68 5.40 -9.88 -18.89
C ALA A 68 6.42 -10.97 -18.48
N ALA A 69 6.36 -11.42 -17.23
CA ALA A 69 7.18 -12.52 -16.75
C ALA A 69 6.88 -13.83 -17.50
N GLY A 70 5.61 -14.13 -17.76
CA GLY A 70 5.18 -15.30 -18.52
C GLY A 70 5.71 -15.32 -19.95
N LEU A 71 5.66 -14.19 -20.66
CA LEU A 71 6.24 -14.02 -21.99
C LEU A 71 7.77 -14.22 -21.98
N ALA A 72 8.47 -13.65 -20.99
CA ALA A 72 9.90 -13.87 -20.83
C ALA A 72 10.25 -15.34 -20.53
N VAL A 73 9.40 -16.04 -19.78
CA VAL A 73 9.50 -17.49 -19.61
C VAL A 73 9.25 -18.22 -20.94
N ALA A 74 8.34 -17.74 -21.79
CA ALA A 74 8.11 -18.34 -23.11
C ALA A 74 9.26 -18.12 -24.10
N GLY A 75 10.11 -17.11 -23.85
CA GLY A 75 11.31 -16.80 -24.65
C GLY A 75 11.29 -15.41 -25.29
N ASP A 76 10.19 -14.67 -25.15
CA ASP A 76 10.07 -13.31 -25.65
C ASP A 76 10.77 -12.29 -24.74
N GLN A 77 10.84 -11.05 -25.20
CA GLN A 77 11.40 -9.92 -24.46
C GLN A 77 10.32 -8.89 -24.19
N VAL A 78 10.31 -8.29 -23.01
CA VAL A 78 9.24 -7.38 -22.61
C VAL A 78 9.80 -6.10 -22.01
N VAL A 79 9.36 -4.96 -22.55
CA VAL A 79 9.38 -3.68 -21.84
C VAL A 79 8.02 -3.47 -21.20
N LEU A 80 7.96 -3.47 -19.88
CA LEU A 80 6.72 -3.21 -19.13
C LEU A 80 6.73 -1.76 -18.66
N GLU A 81 5.73 -0.95 -19.03
CA GLU A 81 5.59 0.43 -18.53
C GLU A 81 4.63 0.46 -17.34
N ALA A 82 5.14 0.81 -16.16
CA ALA A 82 4.29 1.30 -15.07
C ALA A 82 4.01 2.79 -15.32
N MET A 83 2.75 3.22 -15.18
CA MET A 83 2.40 4.63 -15.42
C MET A 83 3.13 5.56 -14.43
N PHE A 84 3.22 5.17 -13.17
CA PHE A 84 4.02 5.81 -12.13
C PHE A 84 4.78 4.75 -11.34
N GLY A 85 5.98 5.08 -10.88
CA GLY A 85 6.82 4.18 -10.09
C GLY A 85 6.18 3.76 -8.76
N ASP A 86 5.27 4.57 -8.22
CA ASP A 86 4.45 4.23 -7.05
C ASP A 86 3.66 2.91 -7.25
N PHE A 87 3.21 2.64 -8.48
CA PHE A 87 2.44 1.43 -8.81
C PHE A 87 3.30 0.17 -8.95
N ALA A 88 4.63 0.30 -8.90
CA ALA A 88 5.52 -0.86 -8.79
C ALA A 88 5.27 -1.65 -7.49
N ALA A 89 4.66 -1.03 -6.47
CA ALA A 89 4.18 -1.73 -5.28
C ALA A 89 3.14 -2.82 -5.60
N LEU A 90 2.27 -2.58 -6.58
CA LEU A 90 1.28 -3.57 -7.05
C LEU A 90 1.91 -4.66 -7.92
N MET A 91 3.06 -4.38 -8.54
CA MET A 91 3.84 -5.35 -9.34
C MET A 91 4.81 -6.20 -8.49
N PHE A 92 4.96 -5.86 -7.20
CA PHE A 92 6.12 -6.28 -6.41
C PHE A 92 6.31 -7.80 -6.35
N ASP A 93 5.23 -8.56 -6.10
CA ASP A 93 5.28 -10.01 -6.07
C ASP A 93 5.76 -10.61 -7.40
N GLN A 94 5.28 -10.10 -8.52
CA GLN A 94 5.66 -10.60 -9.84
C GLN A 94 7.11 -10.26 -10.20
N ILE A 95 7.62 -9.13 -9.73
CA ILE A 95 9.04 -8.77 -9.91
C ILE A 95 9.92 -9.63 -8.99
N LEU A 96 9.59 -9.72 -7.70
CA LEU A 96 10.36 -10.38 -6.66
C LEU A 96 10.34 -11.91 -6.80
N ASN A 97 9.15 -12.50 -6.85
CA ASN A 97 8.99 -13.94 -6.77
C ASN A 97 9.00 -14.60 -8.15
N MET A 98 8.37 -13.97 -9.14
CA MET A 98 8.28 -14.56 -10.48
C MET A 98 9.49 -14.20 -11.34
N ALA A 99 9.69 -12.94 -11.68
CA ALA A 99 10.73 -12.53 -12.62
C ALA A 99 12.15 -12.83 -12.12
N SER A 100 12.50 -12.33 -10.92
CA SER A 100 13.84 -12.46 -10.33
C SER A 100 14.29 -13.91 -10.09
N LYS A 101 13.41 -14.75 -9.53
CA LYS A 101 13.80 -16.11 -9.13
C LYS A 101 13.73 -17.12 -10.28
N SER A 102 12.85 -16.88 -11.27
CA SER A 102 12.78 -17.71 -12.49
C SER A 102 14.11 -17.79 -13.24
N VAL A 103 15.01 -16.83 -13.04
CA VAL A 103 16.37 -16.87 -13.57
C VAL A 103 17.09 -18.16 -13.17
N THR A 104 16.89 -18.67 -11.95
CA THR A 104 17.69 -19.81 -11.43
C THR A 104 16.86 -21.02 -10.97
N MET A 105 15.53 -20.90 -10.83
CA MET A 105 14.66 -21.94 -10.27
C MET A 105 14.50 -23.21 -11.13
N TYR A 106 14.84 -23.19 -12.43
CA TYR A 106 14.54 -24.29 -13.37
C TYR A 106 15.73 -25.22 -13.66
N GLY A 107 16.72 -25.29 -12.77
CA GLY A 107 17.89 -26.19 -12.90
C GLY A 107 18.91 -25.77 -13.98
N ARG A 108 18.59 -24.78 -14.80
CA ARG A 108 19.52 -24.05 -15.68
C ARG A 108 19.16 -22.56 -15.67
N PRO A 109 20.14 -21.66 -15.78
CA PRO A 109 19.86 -20.23 -15.88
C PRO A 109 18.92 -19.94 -17.05
N LYS A 110 17.85 -19.18 -16.79
CA LYS A 110 16.91 -18.70 -17.81
C LYS A 110 17.04 -17.19 -17.95
N ALA A 111 17.18 -16.72 -19.19
CA ALA A 111 17.24 -15.30 -19.47
C ALA A 111 15.82 -14.71 -19.32
N MET A 112 15.59 -13.99 -18.22
CA MET A 112 14.31 -13.35 -17.92
C MET A 112 14.34 -11.91 -18.45
N ARG A 113 14.17 -11.75 -19.76
CA ARG A 113 14.35 -10.49 -20.50
C ARG A 113 13.17 -9.54 -20.31
N VAL A 114 12.97 -9.09 -19.08
CA VAL A 114 11.94 -8.11 -18.69
C VAL A 114 12.63 -6.83 -18.22
N LEU A 115 12.25 -5.71 -18.82
CA LEU A 115 12.64 -4.37 -18.38
C LEU A 115 11.39 -3.60 -17.94
N VAL A 116 11.24 -3.38 -16.64
CA VAL A 116 10.15 -2.56 -16.09
C VAL A 116 10.59 -1.09 -16.09
N ARG A 117 9.81 -0.21 -16.71
CA ARG A 117 10.04 1.24 -16.72
C ARG A 117 9.14 1.91 -15.69
N CYS A 118 9.72 2.74 -14.83
CA CYS A 118 9.04 3.34 -13.69
C CYS A 118 9.29 4.85 -13.61
N PRO A 119 8.31 5.70 -13.96
CA PRO A 119 8.40 7.14 -13.77
C PRO A 119 8.36 7.52 -12.28
N VAL A 120 9.47 7.98 -11.70
CA VAL A 120 9.63 8.21 -10.26
C VAL A 120 9.84 9.70 -9.91
N GLY A 121 9.89 9.97 -8.61
CA GLY A 121 10.35 11.24 -8.05
C GLY A 121 9.31 12.36 -8.00
N GLY A 122 9.59 13.38 -7.20
CA GLY A 122 8.69 14.50 -6.90
C GLY A 122 8.94 15.75 -7.74
N ASN A 123 8.76 16.93 -7.13
CA ASN A 123 8.94 18.27 -7.74
C ASN A 123 7.95 18.60 -8.87
N ARG A 124 6.79 17.95 -8.86
CA ARG A 124 5.71 18.15 -9.84
C ARG A 124 4.37 18.44 -9.18
N GLY A 125 4.31 18.44 -7.84
CA GLY A 125 3.06 18.64 -7.09
C GLY A 125 2.06 17.50 -7.21
N TYR A 126 2.50 16.30 -7.62
CA TYR A 126 1.62 15.13 -7.75
C TYR A 126 1.20 14.52 -6.40
N GLY A 127 1.82 14.96 -5.30
CA GLY A 127 1.43 14.58 -3.96
C GLY A 127 1.92 13.19 -3.56
N PRO A 128 1.29 12.59 -2.54
CA PRO A 128 1.89 11.51 -1.76
C PRO A 128 2.02 10.17 -2.50
N THR A 129 1.15 9.90 -3.47
CA THR A 129 1.04 8.58 -4.14
C THR A 129 1.57 8.56 -5.57
N HIS A 130 2.25 9.62 -6.00
CA HIS A 130 2.71 9.79 -7.38
C HIS A 130 4.08 10.48 -7.46
N SER A 131 4.80 10.56 -6.34
CA SER A 131 6.04 11.35 -6.20
C SER A 131 7.18 10.56 -5.57
N GLN A 132 7.00 9.26 -5.29
CA GLN A 132 7.98 8.48 -4.56
C GLN A 132 9.19 8.09 -5.43
N SER A 133 10.36 8.06 -4.81
CA SER A 133 11.57 7.41 -5.34
C SER A 133 11.67 6.00 -4.72
N VAL A 134 11.11 5.01 -5.41
CA VAL A 134 10.90 3.64 -4.92
C VAL A 134 12.12 2.71 -5.06
N GLN A 135 13.27 3.21 -5.53
CA GLN A 135 14.48 2.44 -5.81
C GLN A 135 14.88 1.54 -4.62
N LYS A 136 14.83 2.07 -3.40
CA LYS A 136 15.23 1.37 -2.17
C LYS A 136 14.45 0.07 -1.91
N HIS A 137 13.22 -0.05 -2.40
CA HIS A 137 12.38 -1.23 -2.17
C HIS A 137 12.81 -2.46 -2.98
N PHE A 138 13.60 -2.26 -4.04
CA PHE A 138 14.02 -3.34 -4.93
C PHE A 138 15.48 -3.75 -4.73
N MET A 139 16.20 -3.08 -3.83
CA MET A 139 17.57 -3.44 -3.49
C MET A 139 17.63 -4.79 -2.77
N GLY A 140 18.71 -5.53 -2.98
CA GLY A 140 18.91 -6.84 -2.36
C GLY A 140 18.14 -7.99 -3.03
N ILE A 141 17.27 -7.72 -4.01
CA ILE A 141 16.56 -8.77 -4.75
C ILE A 141 17.57 -9.50 -5.67
N PRO A 142 17.77 -10.82 -5.52
CA PRO A 142 18.72 -11.56 -6.34
C PRO A 142 18.38 -11.49 -7.84
N ASN A 143 19.39 -11.43 -8.70
CA ASN A 143 19.24 -11.37 -10.16
C ASN A 143 18.43 -10.17 -10.70
N LEU A 144 18.03 -9.20 -9.88
CA LEU A 144 17.31 -8.01 -10.34
C LEU A 144 18.29 -6.85 -10.55
N GLY A 145 18.38 -6.34 -11.78
CA GLY A 145 19.16 -5.14 -12.09
C GLY A 145 18.35 -3.86 -11.90
N LEU A 146 18.90 -2.87 -11.19
CA LEU A 146 18.29 -1.56 -11.02
C LEU A 146 19.10 -0.51 -11.77
N TYR A 147 18.43 0.22 -12.67
CA TYR A 147 19.02 1.24 -13.53
C TYR A 147 18.23 2.54 -13.40
N GLU A 148 18.86 3.67 -13.71
CA GLU A 148 18.16 4.96 -13.73
C GLU A 148 18.56 5.80 -14.95
N ALA A 149 17.57 6.44 -15.58
CA ALA A 149 17.81 7.39 -16.64
C ALA A 149 18.57 8.61 -16.11
N THR A 150 19.57 9.08 -16.86
CA THR A 150 20.42 10.21 -16.46
C THR A 150 20.50 11.25 -17.57
N PRO A 151 20.90 12.50 -17.27
CA PRO A 151 21.15 13.50 -18.30
C PRO A 151 22.47 13.27 -19.09
N PHE A 152 23.23 12.21 -18.80
CA PHE A 152 24.56 11.97 -19.39
C PHE A 152 24.64 10.75 -20.32
N HIS A 153 23.80 9.74 -20.09
CA HIS A 153 23.88 8.45 -20.78
C HIS A 153 22.88 8.36 -21.94
N ASP A 154 23.29 7.72 -23.05
CA ASP A 154 22.38 7.32 -24.11
C ASP A 154 21.46 6.20 -23.59
N ALA A 155 20.16 6.32 -23.82
CA ALA A 155 19.17 5.37 -23.31
C ALA A 155 19.23 4.03 -24.05
N TYR A 156 19.63 4.00 -25.33
CA TYR A 156 19.67 2.76 -26.11
C TYR A 156 20.64 1.72 -25.54
N PRO A 157 21.95 2.00 -25.35
CA PRO A 157 22.87 1.00 -24.80
C PRO A 157 22.48 0.60 -23.37
N LEU A 158 21.92 1.53 -22.59
CA LEU A 158 21.42 1.25 -21.24
C LEU A 158 20.26 0.26 -21.25
N MET A 159 19.20 0.53 -22.02
CA MET A 159 18.01 -0.32 -22.11
C MET A 159 18.33 -1.67 -22.77
N ALA A 160 19.19 -1.70 -23.79
CA ALA A 160 19.66 -2.94 -24.40
C ALA A 160 20.39 -3.82 -23.38
N HIS A 161 21.33 -3.23 -22.62
CA HIS A 161 22.06 -3.93 -21.59
C HIS A 161 21.12 -4.43 -20.47
N ALA A 162 20.19 -3.60 -20.01
CA ALA A 162 19.23 -3.96 -18.97
C ALA A 162 18.28 -5.10 -19.40
N LEU A 163 17.87 -5.14 -20.66
CA LEU A 163 17.11 -6.27 -21.24
C LEU A 163 17.96 -7.53 -21.33
N ASP A 164 19.23 -7.41 -21.72
CA ASP A 164 20.13 -8.56 -21.90
C ASP A 164 20.53 -9.23 -20.58
N HIS A 165 20.54 -8.49 -19.49
CA HIS A 165 20.86 -8.98 -18.14
C HIS A 165 19.63 -9.03 -17.22
N GLY A 166 18.43 -8.94 -17.80
CA GLY A 166 17.17 -8.91 -17.07
C GLY A 166 16.90 -10.16 -16.22
N PRO A 167 16.01 -10.05 -15.23
CA PRO A 167 15.01 -8.98 -15.12
C PRO A 167 15.59 -7.69 -14.54
N SER A 168 15.04 -6.56 -14.96
CA SER A 168 15.55 -5.26 -14.56
C SER A 168 14.45 -4.20 -14.42
N ILE A 169 14.75 -3.15 -13.68
CA ILE A 169 13.92 -1.95 -13.55
C ILE A 169 14.75 -0.75 -14.01
N LEU A 170 14.18 0.08 -14.89
CA LEU A 170 14.67 1.39 -15.26
C LEU A 170 13.79 2.47 -14.63
N PHE A 171 14.37 3.19 -13.69
CA PHE A 171 13.74 4.35 -13.07
C PHE A 171 13.91 5.58 -13.97
N GLU A 172 12.85 6.36 -14.11
CA GLU A 172 12.80 7.55 -14.94
C GLU A 172 12.29 8.72 -14.10
N ASP A 173 13.19 9.57 -13.60
CA ASP A 173 12.76 10.74 -12.85
C ASP A 173 11.92 11.69 -13.74
N LYS A 174 10.70 12.01 -13.28
CA LYS A 174 9.73 12.76 -14.08
C LYS A 174 10.17 14.19 -14.42
N VAL A 175 11.04 14.79 -13.61
CA VAL A 175 11.61 16.12 -13.91
C VAL A 175 12.56 16.02 -15.10
N LEU A 176 13.32 14.93 -15.22
CA LEU A 176 14.28 14.75 -16.30
C LEU A 176 13.65 14.72 -17.68
N TYR A 177 12.41 14.24 -17.85
CA TYR A 177 11.75 14.17 -19.16
C TYR A 177 11.80 15.48 -19.96
N THR A 178 11.70 16.62 -19.26
CA THR A 178 11.72 17.95 -19.90
C THR A 178 13.12 18.54 -20.04
N ARG A 179 14.11 17.97 -19.35
CA ARG A 179 15.51 18.39 -19.39
C ARG A 179 16.21 17.85 -20.63
N ARG A 180 17.27 18.54 -21.05
CA ARG A 180 18.13 18.13 -22.17
C ARG A 180 19.25 17.26 -21.66
N LEU A 181 19.67 16.30 -22.49
CA LEU A 181 20.94 15.62 -22.28
C LEU A 181 22.11 16.61 -22.37
N PHE A 182 23.18 16.31 -21.65
CA PHE A 182 24.49 16.89 -21.89
C PHE A 182 25.16 16.19 -23.07
N GLN A 183 25.88 16.94 -23.90
CA GLN A 183 26.53 16.41 -25.11
C GLN A 183 27.97 16.89 -25.20
N ASP A 184 28.77 16.18 -26.01
CA ASP A 184 30.14 16.54 -26.34
C ASP A 184 31.05 16.75 -25.11
N GLY A 185 30.75 16.07 -24.00
CA GLY A 185 31.51 16.18 -22.74
C GLY A 185 31.34 17.52 -22.02
N VAL A 186 30.36 18.36 -22.39
CA VAL A 186 30.15 19.69 -21.81
C VAL A 186 28.89 19.71 -20.94
N VAL A 187 29.02 20.22 -19.71
CA VAL A 187 27.90 20.42 -18.76
C VAL A 187 27.56 21.90 -18.63
N SER A 188 28.58 22.74 -18.45
CA SER A 188 28.49 24.20 -18.38
C SER A 188 29.82 24.82 -18.83
N ASP A 189 29.97 26.13 -18.69
CA ASP A 189 31.27 26.80 -18.91
C ASP A 189 32.36 26.28 -17.96
N HIS A 190 31.96 25.82 -16.75
CA HIS A 190 32.86 25.40 -15.69
C HIS A 190 33.03 23.88 -15.58
N PHE A 191 32.03 23.11 -16.01
CA PHE A 191 32.03 21.65 -15.81
C PHE A 191 32.09 20.89 -17.15
N ARG A 192 32.87 19.82 -17.15
CA ARG A 192 32.94 18.82 -18.21
C ARG A 192 32.53 17.47 -17.65
N TYR A 193 32.04 16.58 -18.50
CA TYR A 193 31.73 15.21 -18.11
C TYR A 193 32.42 14.18 -19.02
N SER A 194 32.70 13.01 -18.46
CA SER A 194 33.17 11.82 -19.19
C SER A 194 32.48 10.57 -18.67
N LEU A 195 32.39 9.53 -19.50
CA LEU A 195 31.87 8.23 -19.08
C LEU A 195 33.01 7.30 -18.68
N VAL A 196 32.90 6.70 -17.50
CA VAL A 196 33.89 5.83 -16.88
C VAL A 196 33.26 4.44 -16.68
N GLY A 197 33.94 3.37 -17.08
CA GLY A 197 33.36 2.03 -17.04
C GLY A 197 32.39 1.70 -18.19
N GLY A 198 32.38 2.51 -19.26
CA GLY A 198 31.60 2.25 -20.48
C GLY A 198 30.23 2.91 -20.51
N ALA A 199 29.40 2.52 -21.48
CA ALA A 199 28.11 3.17 -21.78
C ALA A 199 27.03 2.99 -20.69
N THR A 200 27.23 2.03 -19.78
CA THR A 200 26.35 1.75 -18.63
C THR A 200 27.06 1.95 -17.29
N GLY A 201 28.24 2.59 -17.32
CA GLY A 201 29.04 2.85 -16.13
C GLY A 201 28.61 4.15 -15.43
N TRP A 202 29.58 5.02 -15.23
CA TRP A 202 29.45 6.24 -14.45
C TRP A 202 29.68 7.47 -15.31
N ALA A 203 28.89 8.52 -15.11
CA ALA A 203 29.26 9.85 -15.55
C ALA A 203 30.09 10.53 -14.46
N HIS A 204 31.32 10.93 -14.80
CA HIS A 204 32.18 11.75 -13.96
C HIS A 204 32.14 13.19 -14.44
N VAL A 205 31.66 14.10 -13.58
CA VAL A 205 31.61 15.54 -13.85
C VAL A 205 32.64 16.27 -13.00
N THR A 206 33.44 17.13 -13.62
CA THR A 206 34.53 17.85 -12.96
C THR A 206 34.83 19.19 -13.63
N SER A 207 35.40 20.12 -12.87
CA SER A 207 36.00 21.36 -13.36
C SER A 207 37.48 21.21 -13.78
N GLY A 208 38.07 20.02 -13.56
CA GLY A 208 39.46 19.69 -13.83
C GLY A 208 40.42 19.90 -12.66
N ALA A 209 40.03 20.65 -11.63
CA ALA A 209 40.76 20.73 -10.37
C ALA A 209 40.57 19.44 -9.54
N PRO A 210 41.50 19.07 -8.64
CA PRO A 210 41.29 17.98 -7.69
C PRO A 210 39.99 18.16 -6.89
N ALA A 211 39.35 17.06 -6.48
CA ALA A 211 38.11 17.13 -5.73
C ALA A 211 38.38 17.39 -4.24
N ASP A 212 37.80 18.45 -3.71
CA ASP A 212 37.65 18.64 -2.26
C ASP A 212 36.46 17.82 -1.74
N VAL A 213 35.43 17.70 -2.59
CA VAL A 213 34.21 16.93 -2.34
C VAL A 213 33.84 16.10 -3.56
N VAL A 214 33.40 14.87 -3.34
CA VAL A 214 32.77 14.01 -4.34
C VAL A 214 31.31 13.76 -3.96
N ILE A 215 30.40 14.12 -4.86
CA ILE A 215 28.95 13.92 -4.72
C ILE A 215 28.54 12.74 -5.62
N ILE A 216 28.09 11.66 -4.99
CA ILE A 216 27.55 10.47 -5.63
C ILE A 216 26.03 10.55 -5.59
N CYS A 217 25.36 10.48 -6.73
CA CYS A 217 23.90 10.60 -6.77
C CYS A 217 23.28 9.87 -7.98
N PRO A 218 22.00 9.45 -7.91
CA PRO A 218 21.30 8.89 -9.05
C PRO A 218 20.93 9.96 -10.08
N GLY A 219 20.48 9.54 -11.26
CA GLY A 219 20.16 10.41 -12.38
C GLY A 219 19.19 11.55 -12.05
N GLY A 220 18.10 11.27 -11.33
CA GLY A 220 17.07 12.25 -10.95
C GLY A 220 17.55 13.34 -9.99
N VAL A 221 18.67 13.13 -9.31
CA VAL A 221 19.30 14.10 -8.40
C VAL A 221 20.43 14.88 -9.09
N ALA A 222 20.90 14.43 -10.26
CA ALA A 222 22.07 15.00 -10.94
C ALA A 222 22.00 16.52 -11.14
N HIS A 223 20.86 17.08 -11.57
CA HIS A 223 20.74 18.52 -11.76
C HIS A 223 20.84 19.31 -10.44
N ARG A 224 20.25 18.80 -9.36
CA ARG A 224 20.34 19.42 -8.03
C ARG A 224 21.76 19.33 -7.46
N ALA A 225 22.45 18.21 -7.72
CA ALA A 225 23.85 18.05 -7.36
C ALA A 225 24.76 18.98 -8.18
N LEU A 226 24.46 19.23 -9.47
CA LEU A 226 25.18 20.21 -10.29
C LEU A 226 24.98 21.64 -9.80
N GLU A 227 23.76 22.02 -9.43
CA GLU A 227 23.48 23.32 -8.80
C GLU A 227 24.26 23.50 -7.49
N ALA A 228 24.33 22.45 -6.66
CA ALA A 228 25.14 22.47 -5.45
C ALA A 228 26.65 22.58 -5.75
N ALA A 229 27.15 21.87 -6.77
CA ALA A 229 28.54 21.97 -7.19
C ALA A 229 28.92 23.37 -7.69
N GLU A 230 28.03 24.05 -8.39
CA GLU A 230 28.24 25.44 -8.83
C GLU A 230 28.28 26.40 -7.63
N ALA A 231 27.35 26.26 -6.68
CA ALA A 231 27.35 27.07 -5.45
C ALA A 231 28.61 26.84 -4.58
N LEU A 232 29.09 25.60 -4.50
CA LEU A 232 30.35 25.27 -3.82
C LEU A 232 31.57 25.87 -4.53
N ARG A 233 31.57 25.88 -5.87
CA ARG A 233 32.63 26.50 -6.67
C ARG A 233 32.73 28.00 -6.40
N GLU A 234 31.60 28.69 -6.25
CA GLU A 234 31.57 30.11 -5.87
C GLU A 234 32.18 30.37 -4.48
N GLN A 235 32.17 29.35 -3.61
CA GLN A 235 32.81 29.36 -2.29
C GLN A 235 34.27 28.86 -2.32
N GLY A 236 34.81 28.57 -3.50
CA GLY A 236 36.18 28.07 -3.68
C GLY A 236 36.36 26.58 -3.39
N VAL A 237 35.27 25.80 -3.29
CA VAL A 237 35.29 24.35 -3.06
C VAL A 237 35.10 23.62 -4.39
N SER A 238 36.04 22.75 -4.74
CA SER A 238 36.01 21.95 -5.96
C SER A 238 35.20 20.67 -5.77
N ALA A 239 34.00 20.59 -6.36
CA ALA A 239 33.14 19.42 -6.29
C ALA A 239 33.23 18.58 -7.57
N HIS A 240 33.38 17.26 -7.42
CA HIS A 240 33.19 16.29 -8.50
C HIS A 240 31.85 15.59 -8.31
N LEU A 241 31.18 15.24 -9.41
CA LEU A 241 29.95 14.45 -9.40
C LEU A 241 30.22 13.08 -10.03
N LEU A 242 29.68 12.03 -9.42
CA LEU A 242 29.67 10.67 -9.93
C LEU A 242 28.22 10.17 -10.01
N VAL A 243 27.74 9.92 -11.24
CA VAL A 243 26.35 9.52 -11.49
C VAL A 243 26.34 8.17 -12.21
N PRO A 244 25.99 7.07 -11.52
CA PRO A 244 25.93 5.75 -12.15
C PRO A 244 24.66 5.60 -13.00
N ALA A 245 24.76 4.85 -14.11
CA ALA A 245 23.58 4.41 -14.84
C ALA A 245 22.91 3.18 -14.22
N GLN A 246 23.69 2.34 -13.50
CA GLN A 246 23.23 1.18 -12.76
C GLN A 246 23.32 1.45 -11.25
N LEU A 247 22.19 1.39 -10.56
CA LEU A 247 22.10 1.62 -9.12
C LEU A 247 22.36 0.37 -8.29
N TYR A 248 21.99 -0.81 -8.79
CA TYR A 248 22.17 -2.09 -8.10
C TYR A 248 22.24 -3.27 -9.09
N PRO A 249 23.13 -4.26 -8.86
CA PRO A 249 24.33 -4.14 -8.02
C PRO A 249 25.23 -3.02 -8.52
N LEU A 250 25.81 -2.26 -7.60
CA LEU A 250 26.65 -1.10 -7.93
C LEU A 250 28.12 -1.51 -8.07
N ASP A 251 28.70 -1.31 -9.26
CA ASP A 251 30.14 -1.49 -9.47
C ASP A 251 30.89 -0.16 -9.26
N VAL A 252 31.57 -0.03 -8.12
CA VAL A 252 32.34 1.17 -7.77
C VAL A 252 33.78 1.14 -8.27
N GLU A 253 34.31 -0.01 -8.72
CA GLU A 253 35.73 -0.17 -9.05
C GLU A 253 36.25 0.86 -10.07
N PRO A 254 35.52 1.19 -11.15
CA PRO A 254 35.99 2.16 -12.13
C PRO A 254 36.16 3.58 -11.57
N VAL A 255 35.45 3.93 -10.50
CA VAL A 255 35.43 5.29 -9.94
C VAL A 255 36.22 5.44 -8.64
N LEU A 256 36.69 4.34 -8.01
CA LEU A 256 37.51 4.42 -6.79
C LEU A 256 38.71 5.38 -6.92
N PRO A 257 39.46 5.45 -8.05
CA PRO A 257 40.57 6.39 -8.20
C PRO A 257 40.15 7.87 -8.25
N LEU A 258 38.88 8.15 -8.54
CA LEU A 258 38.32 9.50 -8.62
C LEU A 258 37.83 10.00 -7.25
N ILE A 259 37.66 9.09 -6.30
CA ILE A 259 37.15 9.40 -4.97
C ILE A 259 38.30 9.96 -4.11
N SER A 260 38.19 11.25 -3.79
CA SER A 260 39.13 11.98 -2.92
C SER A 260 38.38 13.00 -2.08
N GLY A 261 39.04 13.57 -1.08
CA GLY A 261 38.41 14.54 -0.18
C GLY A 261 37.24 13.94 0.60
N ARG A 262 36.18 14.72 0.75
CA ARG A 262 34.93 14.31 1.42
C ARG A 262 33.96 13.66 0.45
N VAL A 263 33.23 12.64 0.91
CA VAL A 263 32.26 11.93 0.07
C VAL A 263 30.85 12.16 0.59
N VAL A 264 29.95 12.54 -0.31
CA VAL A 264 28.52 12.68 -0.06
C VAL A 264 27.76 11.76 -1.00
N VAL A 265 26.83 10.98 -0.46
CA VAL A 265 25.85 10.24 -1.25
C VAL A 265 24.50 10.91 -1.08
N ALA A 266 23.91 11.36 -2.19
CA ALA A 266 22.70 12.17 -2.23
C ALA A 266 21.62 11.47 -3.06
N GLU A 267 20.45 11.20 -2.48
CA GLU A 267 19.31 10.56 -3.14
C GLU A 267 17.97 11.23 -2.78
N GLU A 268 16.93 10.99 -3.58
CA GLU A 268 15.59 11.56 -3.31
C GLU A 268 14.68 10.63 -2.48
N SER A 269 15.02 9.35 -2.30
CA SER A 269 14.21 8.43 -1.48
C SER A 269 14.00 8.96 -0.05
N THR A 270 12.83 8.68 0.52
CA THR A 270 12.52 8.96 1.93
C THR A 270 13.58 8.32 2.83
N ALA A 271 13.99 9.04 3.88
CA ALA A 271 14.94 8.56 4.87
C ALA A 271 14.56 7.17 5.46
N GLY A 272 15.56 6.47 6.00
CA GLY A 272 15.41 5.11 6.54
C GLY A 272 15.57 4.01 5.49
N GLY A 273 16.68 3.26 5.58
CA GLY A 273 16.98 2.10 4.71
C GLY A 273 17.18 2.47 3.23
N THR A 274 18.06 3.43 2.96
CA THR A 274 18.15 4.11 1.64
C THR A 274 19.24 3.53 0.74
N TRP A 275 19.24 3.86 -0.57
CA TRP A 275 20.27 3.42 -1.51
C TRP A 275 21.66 3.90 -1.10
N GLY A 276 21.77 5.16 -0.67
CA GLY A 276 23.00 5.74 -0.18
C GLY A 276 23.55 5.10 1.07
N SER A 277 22.74 4.31 1.81
CA SER A 277 23.23 3.51 2.93
C SER A 277 24.05 2.31 2.45
N ASP A 278 23.61 1.64 1.39
CA ASP A 278 24.36 0.54 0.75
C ASP A 278 25.60 1.06 0.03
N VAL A 279 25.49 2.17 -0.71
CA VAL A 279 26.66 2.82 -1.34
C VAL A 279 27.71 3.20 -0.30
N ALA A 280 27.30 3.81 0.82
CA ALA A 280 28.23 4.16 1.88
C ALA A 280 28.92 2.92 2.46
N ALA A 281 28.20 1.83 2.69
CA ALA A 281 28.78 0.57 3.17
C ALA A 281 29.84 0.03 2.21
N VAL A 282 29.53 -0.05 0.91
CA VAL A 282 30.47 -0.51 -0.14
C VAL A 282 31.72 0.38 -0.16
N LEU A 283 31.55 1.70 -0.10
CA LEU A 283 32.68 2.64 -0.10
C LEU A 283 33.51 2.54 1.19
N HIS A 284 32.89 2.36 2.35
CA HIS A 284 33.60 2.16 3.62
C HIS A 284 34.45 0.90 3.59
N GLU A 285 33.94 -0.20 3.01
CA GLU A 285 34.72 -1.43 2.85
C GLU A 285 35.89 -1.26 1.87
N ARG A 286 35.66 -0.61 0.73
CA ARG A 286 36.67 -0.46 -0.34
C ARG A 286 37.72 0.60 -0.07
N LEU A 287 37.37 1.66 0.67
CA LEU A 287 38.20 2.83 0.92
C LEU A 287 38.53 3.01 2.40
N TRP A 288 38.41 1.95 3.21
CA TRP A 288 38.81 1.98 4.62
C TRP A 288 40.27 2.47 4.76
N GLY A 289 40.48 3.47 5.62
CA GLY A 289 41.79 4.11 5.82
C GLY A 289 42.21 5.11 4.74
N LYS A 290 41.45 5.26 3.63
CA LYS A 290 41.66 6.30 2.60
C LYS A 290 40.65 7.45 2.68
N LEU A 291 39.48 7.20 3.26
CA LEU A 291 38.45 8.22 3.46
C LEU A 291 38.92 9.27 4.47
N SER A 292 38.81 10.55 4.10
CA SER A 292 39.18 11.68 4.96
C SER A 292 38.18 11.93 6.10
N ALA A 293 36.94 11.49 5.92
CA ALA A 293 35.82 11.60 6.86
C ALA A 293 34.79 10.50 6.58
N PRO A 294 33.84 10.22 7.50
CA PRO A 294 32.72 9.34 7.21
C PRO A 294 31.95 9.80 5.96
N VAL A 295 31.48 8.84 5.15
CA VAL A 295 30.61 9.12 4.01
C VAL A 295 29.31 9.76 4.52
N LEU A 296 29.04 10.99 4.09
CA LEU A 296 27.82 11.69 4.43
C LEU A 296 26.68 11.18 3.55
N ARG A 297 25.54 10.85 4.14
CA ARG A 297 24.34 10.39 3.43
C ARG A 297 23.26 11.44 3.53
N LEU A 298 22.71 11.86 2.39
CA LEU A 298 21.64 12.82 2.26
C LEU A 298 20.46 12.19 1.52
N SER A 299 19.28 12.32 2.10
CA SER A 299 18.03 11.81 1.55
C SER A 299 16.92 12.85 1.69
N SER A 300 15.74 12.59 1.13
CA SER A 300 14.55 13.36 1.51
C SER A 300 14.18 13.09 2.97
N ALA A 301 13.44 14.02 3.59
CA ALA A 301 12.99 13.90 4.97
C ALA A 301 12.14 12.65 5.21
N ASP A 302 12.12 12.15 6.46
CA ASP A 302 11.24 11.05 6.88
C ASP A 302 9.79 11.56 7.01
N SER A 303 9.15 11.77 5.86
CA SER A 303 7.81 12.32 5.78
C SER A 303 7.13 11.90 4.48
N ILE A 304 5.80 11.90 4.51
CA ILE A 304 4.96 11.84 3.32
C ILE A 304 5.22 13.09 2.46
N ILE A 305 5.28 12.91 1.14
CA ILE A 305 5.50 14.01 0.18
C ILE A 305 4.16 14.75 -0.05
N PRO A 306 4.05 16.02 0.37
CA PRO A 306 2.81 16.80 0.23
C PRO A 306 2.68 17.39 -1.19
N SER A 307 1.44 17.69 -1.61
CA SER A 307 1.19 18.33 -2.92
C SER A 307 1.51 19.83 -2.95
N ALA A 308 1.45 20.51 -1.81
CA ALA A 308 1.72 21.94 -1.73
C ALA A 308 3.21 22.21 -1.92
N ARG A 309 3.58 22.95 -2.97
CA ARG A 309 4.97 23.18 -3.38
C ARG A 309 5.92 23.58 -2.25
N HIS A 310 5.54 24.54 -1.42
CA HIS A 310 6.37 25.02 -0.31
C HIS A 310 6.60 23.96 0.79
N LEU A 311 5.71 22.97 0.91
CA LEU A 311 5.89 21.82 1.80
C LEU A 311 6.66 20.70 1.10
N GLU A 312 6.43 20.50 -0.21
CA GLU A 312 7.16 19.52 -1.03
C GLU A 312 8.65 19.85 -1.04
N GLU A 313 9.02 21.12 -1.23
CA GLU A 313 10.39 21.63 -1.20
C GLU A 313 11.09 21.44 0.16
N ARG A 314 10.32 21.37 1.26
CA ARG A 314 10.83 21.09 2.62
C ARG A 314 11.10 19.60 2.85
N VAL A 315 10.35 18.73 2.19
CA VAL A 315 10.50 17.28 2.32
C VAL A 315 11.56 16.75 1.37
N LEU A 316 11.55 17.18 0.11
CA LEU A 316 12.44 16.66 -0.91
C LEU A 316 13.87 17.20 -0.78
N LEU A 317 14.85 16.33 -1.04
CA LEU A 317 16.25 16.74 -1.16
C LEU A 317 16.41 17.80 -2.26
N ASN A 318 17.15 18.88 -1.98
CA ASN A 318 17.43 19.95 -2.94
C ASN A 318 18.89 20.41 -2.84
N SER A 319 19.33 21.26 -3.76
CA SER A 319 20.71 21.77 -3.84
C SER A 319 21.14 22.49 -2.55
N HIS A 320 20.24 23.24 -1.91
CA HIS A 320 20.53 23.91 -0.64
C HIS A 320 20.83 22.92 0.50
N HIS A 321 20.12 21.80 0.58
CA HIS A 321 20.43 20.73 1.55
C HIS A 321 21.84 20.17 1.35
N ILE A 322 22.26 19.95 0.10
CA ILE A 322 23.60 19.45 -0.25
C ILE A 322 24.68 20.46 0.15
N VAL A 323 24.53 21.73 -0.23
CA VAL A 323 25.49 22.80 0.11
C VAL A 323 25.58 23.01 1.62
N THR A 324 24.43 23.07 2.31
CA THR A 324 24.38 23.28 3.77
C THR A 324 25.11 22.17 4.51
N ALA A 325 24.92 20.92 4.09
CA ALA A 325 25.56 19.79 4.75
C ALA A 325 27.09 19.77 4.55
N LEU A 326 27.58 20.37 3.46
CA LEU A 326 29.00 20.49 3.15
C LEU A 326 29.66 21.75 3.75
N GLY A 327 28.89 22.80 4.05
CA GLY A 327 29.39 24.05 4.65
C GLY A 327 29.67 23.99 6.16
N ARG A 328 29.29 22.91 6.86
CA ARG A 328 29.40 22.77 8.34
C ARG A 328 30.81 22.53 8.89
N ASP A 329 31.86 22.77 8.11
CA ASP A 329 33.26 22.69 8.55
C ASP A 329 33.82 23.97 9.18
N HIS A 330 32.98 24.99 9.36
CA HIS A 330 33.22 26.04 10.35
C HIS A 330 32.19 25.85 11.47
N CYS A 331 32.67 25.42 12.65
CA CYS A 331 31.97 25.24 13.95
C CYS A 331 31.46 23.82 14.30
N GLU A 332 32.08 23.31 15.37
CA GLU A 332 31.58 22.52 16.52
C GLU A 332 30.44 21.49 16.37
N ALA A 333 30.56 20.45 17.20
CA ALA A 333 29.57 19.40 17.51
C ALA A 333 28.12 19.93 17.51
N PRO A 334 27.12 19.08 17.16
CA PRO A 334 25.77 19.52 16.85
C PRO A 334 25.19 20.39 17.97
N GLN A 335 25.21 21.71 17.74
CA GLN A 335 24.47 22.64 18.56
C GLN A 335 23.00 22.54 18.20
N ALA A 336 22.20 22.60 19.25
CA ALA A 336 20.76 22.51 19.23
C ALA A 336 20.11 23.42 18.19
N VAL A 337 18.92 22.98 17.76
CA VAL A 337 17.90 23.75 17.04
C VAL A 337 17.87 25.21 17.52
N PRO A 338 17.70 26.22 16.63
CA PRO A 338 17.81 27.62 17.00
C PRO A 338 16.92 27.95 18.20
N GLU A 339 17.55 28.49 19.24
CA GLU A 339 16.90 28.90 20.48
C GLU A 339 15.90 30.03 20.18
N VAL A 340 14.63 29.66 20.06
CA VAL A 340 13.52 30.58 20.31
C VAL A 340 13.47 30.69 21.82
N THR A 341 14.15 31.69 22.41
CA THR A 341 14.17 32.03 23.85
C THR A 341 13.31 31.09 24.71
N ALA A 342 13.89 29.96 25.11
CA ALA A 342 13.17 28.82 25.66
C ALA A 342 12.75 29.09 27.11
N GLY A 343 11.51 28.73 27.46
CA GLY A 343 11.11 28.69 28.86
C GLY A 343 11.77 27.52 29.60
N ALA A 344 11.78 27.57 30.93
CA ALA A 344 12.30 26.46 31.75
C ALA A 344 11.44 25.19 31.50
N PRO A 345 12.04 24.04 31.11
CA PRO A 345 11.29 22.87 30.71
C PRO A 345 10.67 22.14 31.90
N VAL A 346 9.40 21.77 31.79
CA VAL A 346 8.69 20.85 32.68
C VAL A 346 8.67 19.48 32.00
N THR A 347 9.39 18.51 32.54
CA THR A 347 9.51 17.15 31.98
C THR A 347 8.87 16.11 32.88
N ALA A 348 8.46 14.97 32.32
CA ALA A 348 7.95 13.83 33.09
C ALA A 348 9.08 13.22 33.95
N PRO A 349 9.07 13.39 35.29
CA PRO A 349 10.18 12.91 36.12
C PRO A 349 10.11 11.40 36.29
N LYS A 350 11.23 10.78 36.67
CA LYS A 350 11.21 9.36 37.04
C LYS A 350 10.60 9.19 38.44
N LEU A 351 9.31 8.85 38.51
CA LEU A 351 8.54 8.70 39.74
C LEU A 351 8.70 7.31 40.38
N ASN A 352 8.94 6.27 39.58
CA ASN A 352 9.31 4.96 40.11
C ASN A 352 10.23 4.18 39.16
N ASN A 353 10.76 3.04 39.63
CA ASN A 353 11.74 2.23 38.90
C ASN A 353 11.15 1.31 37.83
N ASN A 354 9.84 1.05 37.87
CA ASN A 354 9.21 0.03 37.05
C ASN A 354 8.47 0.62 35.84
N ASP A 355 8.06 1.88 35.92
CA ASP A 355 7.28 2.53 34.87
C ASP A 355 8.20 3.18 33.82
N THR A 356 7.88 2.93 32.56
CA THR A 356 8.52 3.55 31.39
C THR A 356 7.64 4.63 30.76
N THR A 357 6.35 4.67 31.11
CA THR A 357 5.35 5.65 30.64
C THR A 357 4.41 6.05 31.79
N TYR A 358 3.81 7.23 31.68
CA TYR A 358 2.76 7.74 32.58
C TYR A 358 1.59 8.32 31.79
N LEU A 359 0.37 8.25 32.32
CA LEU A 359 -0.81 8.89 31.74
C LEU A 359 -0.99 10.29 32.31
N VAL A 360 -1.12 11.31 31.45
CA VAL A 360 -1.42 12.68 31.90
C VAL A 360 -2.89 12.77 32.31
N LEU A 361 -3.17 12.80 33.61
CA LEU A 361 -4.55 12.84 34.12
C LEU A 361 -5.21 14.20 34.00
N GLY A 362 -4.43 15.27 34.07
CA GLY A 362 -4.95 16.62 33.96
C GLY A 362 -3.92 17.68 34.31
N TRP A 363 -4.17 18.91 33.84
CA TRP A 363 -3.42 20.09 34.25
C TRP A 363 -4.19 20.81 35.36
N LEU A 364 -3.51 21.06 36.47
CA LEU A 364 -4.07 21.76 37.64
C LEU A 364 -4.07 23.28 37.44
N VAL A 365 -3.30 23.76 36.47
CA VAL A 365 -3.14 25.17 36.14
C VAL A 365 -3.38 25.38 34.64
N GLU A 366 -4.09 26.45 34.30
CA GLU A 366 -4.41 26.78 32.90
C GLU A 366 -3.17 27.21 32.09
N ASP A 367 -3.17 26.91 30.79
CA ASP A 367 -2.14 27.36 29.85
C ASP A 367 -2.04 28.90 29.84
N GLY A 368 -0.84 29.44 30.02
CA GLY A 368 -0.55 30.87 30.14
C GLY A 368 -0.79 31.47 31.54
N ALA A 369 -1.14 30.67 32.54
CA ALA A 369 -1.26 31.14 33.92
C ALA A 369 0.11 31.38 34.57
N LYS A 370 0.16 32.34 35.50
CA LYS A 370 1.38 32.62 36.27
C LYS A 370 1.54 31.58 37.38
N VAL A 371 2.70 30.93 37.44
CA VAL A 371 3.07 29.94 38.44
C VAL A 371 4.29 30.41 39.22
N GLU A 372 4.38 29.99 40.49
CA GLU A 372 5.55 30.18 41.35
C GLU A 372 6.14 28.80 41.70
N PRO A 373 7.43 28.70 42.06
CA PRO A 373 8.03 27.43 42.45
C PRO A 373 7.23 26.72 43.56
N GLY A 374 6.98 25.43 43.40
CA GLY A 374 6.17 24.62 44.32
C GLY A 374 4.66 24.65 44.03
N THR A 375 4.21 25.35 42.97
CA THR A 375 2.80 25.28 42.54
C THR A 375 2.56 23.97 41.83
N ALA A 376 1.63 23.13 42.30
CA ALA A 376 1.20 21.93 41.57
C ALA A 376 0.59 22.32 40.21
N ILE A 377 1.12 21.79 39.11
CA ILE A 377 0.78 22.17 37.73
C ILE A 377 0.12 21.04 36.92
N LEU A 378 0.43 19.77 37.18
CA LEU A 378 -0.19 18.64 36.49
C LEU A 378 -0.23 17.37 37.34
N GLU A 379 -1.14 16.46 37.01
CA GLU A 379 -1.28 15.12 37.61
C GLU A 379 -0.88 14.04 36.61
N LEU A 380 -0.03 13.10 37.05
CA LEU A 380 0.37 11.92 36.31
C LEU A 380 -0.13 10.66 37.01
N GLU A 381 -0.80 9.77 36.28
CA GLU A 381 -1.07 8.41 36.75
C GLU A 381 0.13 7.51 36.45
N THR A 382 0.66 6.92 37.51
CA THR A 382 1.65 5.85 37.46
C THR A 382 0.98 4.51 37.73
N SER A 383 1.70 3.40 37.57
CA SER A 383 1.16 2.07 37.89
C SER A 383 0.80 1.87 39.38
N LYS A 384 1.22 2.79 40.27
CA LYS A 384 1.08 2.67 41.72
C LYS A 384 0.23 3.76 42.36
N ALA A 385 0.30 4.98 41.85
CA ALA A 385 -0.33 6.16 42.44
C ALA A 385 -0.47 7.29 41.41
N ILE A 386 -1.28 8.28 41.75
CA ILE A 386 -1.34 9.57 41.08
C ILE A 386 -0.31 10.48 41.74
N GLU A 387 0.54 11.11 40.94
CA GLU A 387 1.61 12.01 41.39
C GLU A 387 1.39 13.41 40.81
N GLU A 388 1.48 14.42 41.66
CA GLU A 388 1.41 15.83 41.27
C GLU A 388 2.81 16.34 40.92
N ILE A 389 2.94 17.00 39.76
CA ILE A 389 4.18 17.67 39.37
C ILE A 389 4.06 19.15 39.73
N GLU A 390 5.05 19.66 40.43
CA GLU A 390 5.15 21.07 40.82
C GLU A 390 6.04 21.87 39.87
N ALA A 391 5.71 23.16 39.70
CA ALA A 391 6.53 24.10 38.97
C ALA A 391 7.89 24.30 39.68
N THR A 392 8.98 24.24 38.92
CA THR A 392 10.34 24.42 39.45
C THR A 392 10.79 25.88 39.48
N GLU A 393 10.17 26.75 38.65
CA GLU A 393 10.54 28.15 38.48
C GLU A 393 9.29 29.06 38.45
N ALA A 394 9.50 30.37 38.68
CA ALA A 394 8.46 31.37 38.55
C ALA A 394 8.32 31.83 37.09
N GLY A 395 7.10 31.87 36.55
CA GLY A 395 6.86 32.36 35.19
C GLY A 395 5.44 32.06 34.72
N TYR A 396 5.25 32.01 33.40
CA TYR A 396 3.97 31.66 32.79
C TYR A 396 4.05 30.27 32.17
N LEU A 397 3.14 29.38 32.56
CA LEU A 397 3.09 28.00 32.08
C LEU A 397 2.70 27.97 30.60
N ARG A 398 3.35 27.12 29.81
CA ARG A 398 3.05 26.85 28.41
C ARG A 398 2.92 25.35 28.19
N ILE A 399 1.70 24.88 27.99
CA ILE A 399 1.40 23.44 27.93
C ILE A 399 1.69 22.88 26.52
N HIS A 400 2.39 21.75 26.43
CA HIS A 400 2.70 21.06 25.17
C HIS A 400 1.99 19.71 24.99
N VAL A 401 1.56 19.09 26.10
CA VAL A 401 0.91 17.76 26.10
C VAL A 401 -0.54 17.86 26.60
N GLN A 402 -1.46 17.19 25.91
CA GLN A 402 -2.87 17.15 26.29
C GLN A 402 -3.16 16.10 27.37
N GLN A 403 -4.23 16.33 28.14
CA GLN A 403 -4.79 15.34 29.07
C GLN A 403 -5.19 14.06 28.32
N GLY A 404 -4.98 12.91 28.95
CA GLY A 404 -5.31 11.58 28.42
C GLY A 404 -4.24 10.97 27.50
N VAL A 405 -3.09 11.63 27.35
CA VAL A 405 -1.96 11.14 26.56
C VAL A 405 -0.98 10.38 27.47
N GLU A 406 -0.56 9.19 27.03
CA GLU A 406 0.59 8.49 27.64
C GLU A 406 1.91 9.11 27.18
N VAL A 407 2.79 9.40 28.13
CA VAL A 407 4.10 10.04 27.89
C VAL A 407 5.23 9.19 28.47
N GLU A 408 6.37 9.16 27.79
CA GLU A 408 7.57 8.48 28.29
C GLU A 408 8.25 9.28 29.41
N VAL A 409 8.96 8.59 30.30
CA VAL A 409 9.80 9.23 31.32
C VAL A 409 10.84 10.12 30.63
N GLY A 410 10.90 11.39 31.03
CA GLY A 410 11.79 12.41 30.44
C GLY A 410 11.18 13.21 29.29
N ALA A 411 9.96 12.91 28.84
CA ALA A 411 9.26 13.69 27.83
C ALA A 411 9.00 15.14 28.30
N LEU A 412 9.08 16.11 27.39
CA LEU A 412 8.72 17.51 27.65
C LEU A 412 7.20 17.67 27.70
N LEU A 413 6.67 18.13 28.83
CA LEU A 413 5.24 18.27 29.08
C LEU A 413 4.77 19.72 28.90
N ALA A 414 5.56 20.68 29.36
CA ALA A 414 5.31 22.12 29.30
C ALA A 414 6.63 22.92 29.41
N GLU A 415 6.55 24.24 29.25
CA GLU A 415 7.63 25.19 29.51
C GLU A 415 7.15 26.34 30.42
N ILE A 416 8.02 26.91 31.25
CA ILE A 416 7.73 28.10 32.05
C ILE A 416 8.48 29.30 31.45
N VAL A 417 7.76 30.23 30.84
CA VAL A 417 8.34 31.38 30.11
C VAL A 417 8.28 32.69 30.92
N GLY A 418 9.28 33.55 30.76
CA GLY A 418 9.40 34.81 31.51
C GLY A 418 8.41 35.93 31.13
N ALA A 419 7.72 35.81 29.99
CA ALA A 419 6.74 36.79 29.52
C ALA A 419 5.41 36.12 29.18
N LYS A 420 4.29 36.77 29.51
CA LYS A 420 2.95 36.33 29.16
C LYS A 420 2.74 36.45 27.64
N THR A 421 3.03 35.40 26.89
CA THR A 421 2.69 35.31 25.47
C THR A 421 1.19 35.09 25.32
N ALA A 422 0.55 35.86 24.43
CA ALA A 422 -0.85 35.61 24.08
C ALA A 422 -0.95 34.29 23.32
N VAL A 423 -1.49 33.26 23.98
CA VAL A 423 -1.75 31.97 23.35
C VAL A 423 -3.02 32.12 22.51
N ALA A 424 -2.89 32.04 21.19
CA ALA A 424 -4.02 31.65 20.35
C ALA A 424 -4.33 30.19 20.71
N LYS A 425 -5.46 29.94 21.37
CA LYS A 425 -5.96 28.58 21.59
C LYS A 425 -5.96 27.87 20.24
N PRO A 426 -5.26 26.73 20.08
CA PRO A 426 -5.59 25.84 19.00
C PRO A 426 -7.04 25.45 19.25
N GLU A 427 -7.97 25.90 18.41
CA GLU A 427 -9.26 25.23 18.30
C GLU A 427 -8.93 23.83 17.78
N VAL A 428 -8.73 22.89 18.69
CA VAL A 428 -9.01 21.48 18.41
C VAL A 428 -10.46 21.52 17.95
N PRO A 429 -10.78 21.20 16.68
CA PRO A 429 -12.16 21.12 16.27
C PRO A 429 -12.82 20.19 17.27
N LYS A 430 -13.88 20.64 17.96
CA LYS A 430 -14.66 19.74 18.82
C LYS A 430 -14.97 18.53 17.96
N GLN A 431 -14.23 17.44 18.18
CA GLN A 431 -14.46 16.22 17.43
C GLN A 431 -15.89 15.86 17.76
N ARG A 432 -16.73 15.81 16.73
CA ARG A 432 -18.09 15.32 16.91
C ARG A 432 -17.93 13.87 17.34
N THR A 433 -18.04 13.64 18.64
CA THR A 433 -18.06 12.30 19.20
C THR A 433 -19.47 11.75 19.02
N HIS A 434 -19.54 10.54 18.50
CA HIS A 434 -20.78 9.77 18.42
C HIS A 434 -20.59 8.53 19.28
N SER A 435 -21.40 8.43 20.34
CA SER A 435 -21.43 7.21 21.14
C SER A 435 -22.19 6.14 20.39
N LEU A 436 -21.56 4.97 20.22
CA LEU A 436 -22.22 3.80 19.67
C LEU A 436 -23.41 3.41 20.54
N ASP A 437 -24.55 3.12 19.92
CA ASP A 437 -25.70 2.59 20.64
C ASP A 437 -25.46 1.13 21.09
N ARG A 438 -26.40 0.57 21.86
CA ARG A 438 -26.27 -0.79 22.40
C ARG A 438 -26.19 -1.86 21.32
N ALA A 439 -26.87 -1.68 20.19
CA ALA A 439 -26.82 -2.64 19.08
C ALA A 439 -25.44 -2.61 18.42
N GLN A 440 -24.92 -1.41 18.13
CA GLN A 440 -23.59 -1.20 17.59
C GLN A 440 -22.48 -1.72 18.52
N GLN A 441 -22.62 -1.54 19.83
CA GLN A 441 -21.70 -2.10 20.83
C GLN A 441 -21.73 -3.64 20.82
N GLY A 442 -22.92 -4.25 20.70
CA GLY A 442 -23.07 -5.69 20.57
C GLY A 442 -22.39 -6.24 19.31
N THR A 443 -22.63 -5.60 18.17
CA THR A 443 -21.97 -5.94 16.90
C THR A 443 -20.45 -5.80 17.02
N ALA A 444 -19.95 -4.71 17.61
CA ALA A 444 -18.52 -4.50 17.81
C ALA A 444 -17.89 -5.64 18.64
N MET A 445 -18.55 -6.06 19.74
CA MET A 445 -18.08 -7.17 20.56
C MET A 445 -18.01 -8.49 19.78
N VAL A 446 -19.06 -8.83 19.02
CA VAL A 446 -19.10 -10.06 18.20
C VAL A 446 -18.02 -10.03 17.12
N VAL A 447 -17.89 -8.91 16.41
CA VAL A 447 -16.90 -8.72 15.34
C VAL A 447 -15.47 -8.77 15.88
N SER A 448 -15.19 -8.11 17.01
CA SER A 448 -13.87 -8.17 17.64
C SER A 448 -13.52 -9.59 18.06
N LYS A 449 -14.47 -10.32 18.67
CA LYS A 449 -14.25 -11.70 19.08
C LYS A 449 -14.04 -12.63 17.89
N ALA A 450 -14.84 -12.50 16.82
CA ALA A 450 -14.68 -13.29 15.61
C ALA A 450 -13.30 -13.10 14.98
N HIS A 451 -12.78 -11.87 14.86
CA HIS A 451 -11.44 -11.62 14.32
C HIS A 451 -10.31 -12.19 15.19
N GLN A 452 -10.52 -12.29 16.50
CA GLN A 452 -9.54 -12.86 17.42
C GLN A 452 -9.55 -14.39 17.37
N GLU A 453 -10.75 -14.98 17.30
CA GLU A 453 -10.96 -16.40 17.55
C GLU A 453 -11.06 -17.25 16.28
N VAL A 454 -11.43 -16.66 15.12
CA VAL A 454 -11.73 -17.43 13.90
C VAL A 454 -10.67 -17.17 12.82
N PRO A 455 -9.80 -18.15 12.52
CA PRO A 455 -8.94 -18.14 11.34
C PRO A 455 -9.78 -18.33 10.05
N ALA A 456 -10.49 -17.28 9.65
CA ALA A 456 -11.47 -17.36 8.57
C ALA A 456 -10.80 -17.49 7.20
N ALA A 457 -11.27 -18.45 6.41
CA ALA A 457 -11.05 -18.51 4.98
C ALA A 457 -12.35 -18.27 4.23
N PHE A 458 -12.26 -18.02 2.93
CA PHE A 458 -13.40 -17.62 2.12
C PHE A 458 -13.39 -18.28 0.75
N THR A 459 -14.57 -18.64 0.26
CA THR A 459 -14.76 -19.21 -1.08
C THR A 459 -16.08 -18.71 -1.63
N ALA A 460 -16.12 -18.37 -2.92
CA ALA A 460 -17.35 -17.90 -3.56
C ALA A 460 -17.59 -18.61 -4.89
N ILE A 461 -18.86 -18.76 -5.24
CA ILE A 461 -19.32 -19.30 -6.52
C ILE A 461 -20.43 -18.43 -7.10
N GLU A 462 -20.56 -18.48 -8.42
CA GLU A 462 -21.68 -17.85 -9.13
C GLU A 462 -22.73 -18.92 -9.49
N VAL A 463 -24.00 -18.55 -9.31
CA VAL A 463 -25.14 -19.44 -9.53
C VAL A 463 -26.12 -18.77 -10.47
N ARG A 464 -26.41 -19.42 -11.60
CA ARG A 464 -27.50 -19.04 -12.50
C ARG A 464 -28.84 -19.37 -11.86
N VAL A 465 -29.76 -18.42 -11.86
CA VAL A 465 -31.02 -18.49 -11.10
C VAL A 465 -32.26 -18.20 -11.94
N ASP A 466 -32.17 -18.15 -13.26
CA ASP A 466 -33.34 -17.85 -14.12
C ASP A 466 -34.53 -18.80 -13.86
N ALA A 467 -34.28 -20.12 -13.84
CA ALA A 467 -35.31 -21.12 -13.56
C ALA A 467 -35.84 -21.03 -12.12
N LEU A 468 -34.99 -20.63 -11.17
CA LEU A 468 -35.39 -20.41 -9.78
C LEU A 468 -36.35 -19.22 -9.68
N LEU A 469 -36.00 -18.09 -10.29
CA LEU A 469 -36.81 -16.87 -10.27
C LEU A 469 -38.20 -17.12 -10.86
N GLU A 470 -38.29 -17.90 -11.94
CA GLU A 470 -39.58 -18.31 -12.52
C GLU A 470 -40.41 -19.13 -11.52
N ARG A 471 -39.80 -20.15 -10.89
CA ARG A 471 -40.51 -21.00 -9.93
C ARG A 471 -40.96 -20.26 -8.68
N LEU A 472 -40.12 -19.38 -8.13
CA LEU A 472 -40.45 -18.57 -6.96
C LEU A 472 -41.63 -17.64 -7.24
N ARG A 473 -41.72 -17.09 -8.46
CA ARG A 473 -42.87 -16.31 -8.91
C ARG A 473 -44.15 -17.13 -8.90
N GLN A 474 -44.12 -18.32 -9.51
CA GLN A 474 -45.27 -19.23 -9.53
C GLN A 474 -45.70 -19.63 -8.11
N LEU A 475 -44.74 -19.94 -7.24
CA LEU A 475 -45.03 -20.30 -5.86
C LEU A 475 -45.68 -19.15 -5.09
N SER A 476 -45.20 -17.92 -5.30
CA SER A 476 -45.80 -16.72 -4.69
C SER A 476 -47.24 -16.52 -5.17
N ASP A 477 -47.52 -16.77 -6.45
CA ASP A 477 -48.87 -16.69 -7.02
C ASP A 477 -49.80 -17.80 -6.48
N GLU A 478 -49.27 -19.02 -6.29
CA GLU A 478 -50.02 -20.20 -5.79
C GLU A 478 -50.38 -20.09 -4.30
N THR A 479 -49.45 -19.56 -3.50
CA THR A 479 -49.55 -19.58 -2.03
C THR A 479 -49.94 -18.22 -1.43
N GLY A 480 -49.72 -17.13 -2.17
CA GLY A 480 -49.87 -15.77 -1.67
C GLY A 480 -48.72 -15.27 -0.78
N ALA A 481 -47.67 -16.09 -0.58
CA ALA A 481 -46.49 -15.72 0.20
C ALA A 481 -45.46 -14.94 -0.63
N GLU A 482 -44.70 -14.05 -0.01
CA GLU A 482 -43.59 -13.34 -0.67
C GLU A 482 -42.30 -14.18 -0.60
N VAL A 483 -42.07 -15.03 -1.59
CA VAL A 483 -40.90 -15.92 -1.63
C VAL A 483 -39.85 -15.44 -2.61
N GLY A 484 -38.63 -15.19 -2.13
CA GLY A 484 -37.50 -14.72 -2.93
C GLY A 484 -36.26 -15.62 -2.85
N VAL A 485 -35.18 -15.12 -3.48
CA VAL A 485 -33.87 -15.79 -3.44
C VAL A 485 -33.33 -15.95 -2.00
N PRO A 486 -33.49 -14.97 -1.08
CA PRO A 486 -33.10 -15.15 0.32
C PRO A 486 -33.72 -16.39 0.97
N GLU A 487 -35.04 -16.55 0.86
CA GLU A 487 -35.80 -17.65 1.45
C GLU A 487 -35.38 -18.99 0.83
N ALA A 488 -35.15 -19.02 -0.49
CA ALA A 488 -34.65 -20.19 -1.19
C ALA A 488 -33.23 -20.60 -0.75
N VAL A 489 -32.34 -19.62 -0.52
CA VAL A 489 -30.99 -19.88 -0.01
C VAL A 489 -31.05 -20.44 1.41
N VAL A 490 -31.85 -19.84 2.30
CA VAL A 490 -32.03 -20.34 3.67
C VAL A 490 -32.48 -21.80 3.66
N LYS A 491 -33.48 -22.12 2.83
CA LYS A 491 -33.99 -23.49 2.74
C LYS A 491 -32.95 -24.45 2.14
N ALA A 492 -32.21 -24.04 1.12
CA ALA A 492 -31.15 -24.84 0.51
C ALA A 492 -29.98 -25.08 1.47
N VAL A 493 -29.60 -24.07 2.26
CA VAL A 493 -28.60 -24.20 3.33
C VAL A 493 -29.07 -25.19 4.38
N ALA A 494 -30.29 -25.04 4.90
CA ALA A 494 -30.84 -25.99 5.86
C ALA A 494 -30.88 -27.43 5.33
N GLY A 495 -31.29 -27.63 4.07
CA GLY A 495 -31.32 -28.94 3.42
C GLY A 495 -29.94 -29.59 3.25
N ALA A 496 -28.87 -28.80 3.17
CA ALA A 496 -27.50 -29.31 3.07
C ALA A 496 -26.96 -29.87 4.40
N HIS A 497 -27.60 -29.60 5.54
CA HIS A 497 -27.15 -30.09 6.85
C HIS A 497 -26.99 -31.61 6.91
N ALA A 498 -27.86 -32.38 6.24
CA ALA A 498 -27.81 -33.84 6.23
C ALA A 498 -26.48 -34.40 5.70
N ASP A 499 -25.87 -33.72 4.73
CA ASP A 499 -24.61 -34.12 4.11
C ASP A 499 -23.40 -33.36 4.66
N PHE A 500 -23.61 -32.23 5.33
CA PHE A 500 -22.56 -31.28 5.75
C PHE A 500 -22.66 -30.86 7.22
N GLY A 501 -23.14 -31.75 8.11
CA GLY A 501 -23.46 -31.42 9.51
C GLY A 501 -22.35 -30.72 10.30
N THR A 502 -21.07 -31.00 10.01
CA THR A 502 -19.92 -30.32 10.64
C THR A 502 -19.90 -28.81 10.40
N LEU A 503 -20.35 -28.33 9.24
CA LEU A 503 -20.35 -26.90 8.90
C LEU A 503 -21.38 -26.09 9.71
N PHE A 504 -22.31 -26.77 10.39
CA PHE A 504 -23.32 -26.20 11.28
C PHE A 504 -22.90 -26.31 12.75
N GLY A 505 -21.70 -26.82 13.01
CA GLY A 505 -21.19 -26.99 14.36
C GLY A 505 -20.66 -25.70 14.98
N SER A 506 -20.22 -25.82 16.22
CA SER A 506 -19.49 -24.78 16.95
C SER A 506 -18.26 -25.37 17.62
N LEU A 507 -17.18 -24.60 17.72
CA LEU A 507 -15.99 -25.04 18.46
C LEU A 507 -16.28 -24.98 19.96
N VAL A 508 -16.03 -26.11 20.63
CA VAL A 508 -16.06 -26.21 22.09
C VAL A 508 -14.68 -25.89 22.66
N ASP A 509 -13.63 -26.36 21.97
CA ASP A 509 -12.22 -26.10 22.21
C ASP A 509 -11.45 -26.21 20.88
N ASP A 510 -10.11 -26.03 20.90
CA ASP A 510 -9.27 -26.05 19.70
C ASP A 510 -9.26 -27.38 18.91
N THR A 511 -9.86 -28.44 19.46
CA THR A 511 -9.82 -29.80 18.90
C THR A 511 -11.20 -30.44 18.72
N THR A 512 -12.26 -29.82 19.25
CA THR A 512 -13.58 -30.44 19.37
C THR A 512 -14.68 -29.54 18.82
N VAL A 513 -15.50 -30.11 17.93
CA VAL A 513 -16.69 -29.46 17.36
C VAL A 513 -17.95 -30.08 17.97
N ALA A 514 -18.82 -29.24 18.53
CA ALA A 514 -20.18 -29.63 18.88
C ALA A 514 -21.05 -29.60 17.63
N LEU A 515 -21.62 -30.75 17.30
CA LEU A 515 -22.56 -30.93 16.18
C LEU A 515 -23.99 -30.64 16.64
N VAL A 516 -24.83 -30.20 15.69
CA VAL A 516 -26.26 -30.02 15.90
C VAL A 516 -27.05 -31.07 15.14
N ASP A 517 -28.08 -31.63 15.76
CA ASP A 517 -28.97 -32.61 15.11
C ASP A 517 -29.94 -31.95 14.13
N THR A 518 -30.26 -30.67 14.34
CA THR A 518 -31.21 -29.92 13.51
C THR A 518 -30.64 -28.52 13.24
N PRO A 519 -30.64 -28.04 11.97
CA PRO A 519 -30.12 -26.74 11.63
C PRO A 519 -31.06 -25.62 12.06
N HIS A 520 -30.48 -24.61 12.70
CA HIS A 520 -31.10 -23.32 13.01
C HIS A 520 -30.38 -22.23 12.21
N VAL A 521 -31.05 -21.65 11.22
CA VAL A 521 -30.40 -20.69 10.31
C VAL A 521 -30.64 -19.27 10.80
N ALA A 522 -29.56 -18.59 11.18
CA ALA A 522 -29.60 -17.15 11.45
C ALA A 522 -29.58 -16.38 10.13
N VAL A 523 -30.33 -15.29 10.02
CA VAL A 523 -30.41 -14.48 8.79
C VAL A 523 -30.15 -13.03 9.12
N THR A 524 -29.21 -12.38 8.42
CA THR A 524 -28.93 -10.97 8.71
C THR A 524 -30.01 -10.05 8.16
N LEU A 525 -30.44 -9.09 8.96
CA LEU A 525 -31.36 -8.03 8.59
C LEU A 525 -30.78 -6.68 8.99
N ASP A 526 -30.55 -5.81 8.01
CA ASP A 526 -30.17 -4.43 8.22
C ASP A 526 -31.38 -3.51 8.01
N ALA A 527 -31.82 -2.83 9.06
CA ALA A 527 -32.92 -1.87 9.02
C ALA A 527 -32.43 -0.41 8.97
N GLY A 528 -31.15 -0.17 8.68
CA GLY A 528 -30.51 1.15 8.64
C GLY A 528 -30.23 1.77 10.02
N LYS A 529 -30.67 1.12 11.09
CA LYS A 529 -30.45 1.50 12.50
C LYS A 529 -29.69 0.45 13.30
N GLY A 530 -29.23 -0.61 12.64
CA GLY A 530 -28.55 -1.74 13.29
C GLY A 530 -28.72 -3.03 12.50
N LEU A 531 -27.74 -3.92 12.66
CA LEU A 531 -27.70 -5.25 12.07
C LEU A 531 -28.23 -6.27 13.09
N TYR A 532 -29.25 -7.03 12.70
CA TYR A 532 -29.80 -8.12 13.50
C TYR A 532 -29.55 -9.46 12.79
N ALA A 533 -29.43 -10.54 13.55
CA ALA A 533 -29.31 -11.90 13.01
C ALA A 533 -30.30 -12.86 13.70
N PRO A 534 -31.62 -12.67 13.50
CA PRO A 534 -32.62 -13.56 14.05
C PRO A 534 -32.51 -14.97 13.48
N VAL A 535 -32.91 -15.94 14.30
CA VAL A 535 -32.71 -17.37 14.06
C VAL A 535 -34.04 -18.02 13.69
N ILE A 536 -34.11 -18.55 12.47
CA ILE A 536 -35.17 -19.44 12.03
C ILE A 536 -34.87 -20.82 12.65
N ARG A 537 -35.83 -21.35 13.39
CA ARG A 537 -35.65 -22.62 14.13
C ARG A 537 -36.14 -23.81 13.30
N ASP A 538 -35.54 -24.96 13.58
CA ASP A 538 -35.89 -26.26 13.00
C ASP A 538 -36.06 -26.28 11.48
N CYS A 539 -35.14 -25.65 10.74
CA CYS A 539 -35.32 -25.32 9.31
C CYS A 539 -35.46 -26.52 8.37
N THR A 540 -35.05 -27.73 8.79
CA THR A 540 -35.14 -28.94 7.95
C THR A 540 -36.59 -29.26 7.58
N ASP A 541 -37.49 -29.19 8.55
CA ASP A 541 -38.89 -29.63 8.39
C ASP A 541 -39.84 -28.48 7.98
N ARG A 542 -39.35 -27.24 8.00
CA ARG A 542 -40.12 -26.03 7.67
C ARG A 542 -40.24 -25.85 6.16
N SER A 543 -41.42 -25.54 5.64
CA SER A 543 -41.57 -25.20 4.22
C SER A 543 -40.88 -23.85 3.91
N ILE A 544 -40.64 -23.57 2.63
CA ILE A 544 -40.13 -22.24 2.22
C ILE A 544 -41.14 -21.12 2.53
N VAL A 545 -42.44 -21.44 2.59
CA VAL A 545 -43.51 -20.50 2.99
C VAL A 545 -43.37 -20.18 4.48
N ASP A 546 -43.17 -21.19 5.33
CA ASP A 546 -42.94 -20.96 6.76
C ASP A 546 -41.68 -20.12 7.03
N ILE A 547 -40.65 -20.27 6.18
CA ILE A 547 -39.43 -19.46 6.22
C ILE A 547 -39.71 -18.02 5.79
N SER A 548 -40.50 -17.83 4.73
CA SER A 548 -40.94 -16.51 4.27
C SER A 548 -41.72 -15.76 5.35
N ASP A 549 -42.67 -16.44 6.01
CA ASP A 549 -43.46 -15.87 7.11
C ASP A 549 -42.58 -15.42 8.29
N ASP A 550 -41.64 -16.27 8.73
CA ASP A 550 -40.67 -15.93 9.78
C ASP A 550 -39.80 -14.73 9.37
N MET A 551 -39.29 -14.72 8.13
CA MET A 551 -38.46 -13.63 7.62
C MET A 551 -39.23 -12.31 7.51
N MET A 552 -40.51 -12.34 7.15
CA MET A 552 -41.37 -11.17 7.10
C MET A 552 -41.65 -10.61 8.51
N ASP A 553 -41.95 -11.46 9.49
CA ASP A 553 -42.07 -11.04 10.90
C ASP A 553 -40.76 -10.43 11.41
N PHE A 554 -39.63 -11.05 11.10
CA PHE A 554 -38.32 -10.51 11.47
C PHE A 554 -38.03 -9.16 10.82
N ARG A 555 -38.39 -8.93 9.55
CA ARG A 555 -38.25 -7.62 8.90
C ARG A 555 -39.07 -6.54 9.63
N MET A 556 -40.31 -6.87 10.00
CA MET A 556 -41.17 -5.97 10.76
C MET A 556 -40.60 -5.66 12.15
N LYS A 557 -40.07 -6.67 12.85
CA LYS A 557 -39.41 -6.51 14.15
C LYS A 557 -38.11 -5.72 14.08
N ALA A 558 -37.30 -5.94 13.04
CA ALA A 558 -36.06 -5.20 12.80
C ALA A 558 -36.33 -3.71 12.62
N TRP A 559 -37.38 -3.36 11.86
CA TRP A 559 -37.78 -1.97 11.64
C TRP A 559 -38.30 -1.30 12.93
N ARG A 560 -39.00 -2.05 13.79
CA ARG A 560 -39.48 -1.58 15.10
C ARG A 560 -38.42 -1.60 16.21
N GLY A 561 -37.36 -2.39 16.05
CA GLY A 561 -36.33 -2.62 17.07
C GLY A 561 -36.80 -3.49 18.24
N GLU A 562 -37.67 -4.47 17.99
CA GLU A 562 -38.42 -5.22 19.01
C GLU A 562 -37.99 -6.71 19.15
N PHE A 563 -36.75 -7.06 18.83
CA PHE A 563 -36.27 -8.44 18.97
C PHE A 563 -36.07 -8.86 20.43
N ALA A 564 -36.55 -10.05 20.78
CA ALA A 564 -36.18 -10.71 22.01
C ALA A 564 -34.81 -11.38 21.91
N ALA A 565 -34.05 -11.45 23.01
CA ALA A 565 -32.72 -12.07 23.02
C ALA A 565 -32.74 -13.55 22.59
N ALA A 566 -33.83 -14.27 22.88
CA ALA A 566 -34.01 -15.66 22.46
C ALA A 566 -34.19 -15.82 20.93
N GLU A 567 -34.57 -14.77 20.21
CA GLU A 567 -34.71 -14.80 18.76
C GLU A 567 -33.37 -14.56 18.06
N LEU A 568 -32.38 -13.98 18.75
CA LEU A 568 -31.07 -13.62 18.20
C LEU A 568 -29.96 -14.63 18.57
N THR A 569 -30.31 -15.76 19.19
CA THR A 569 -29.34 -16.72 19.75
C THR A 569 -29.65 -18.16 19.35
N GLY A 570 -28.60 -18.98 19.26
CA GLY A 570 -28.70 -20.41 18.97
C GLY A 570 -28.76 -20.76 17.48
N GLY A 571 -28.33 -19.86 16.59
CA GLY A 571 -28.11 -20.22 15.18
C GLY A 571 -26.90 -21.14 15.03
N SER A 572 -27.03 -22.18 14.21
CA SER A 572 -25.97 -23.14 13.88
C SER A 572 -25.14 -22.71 12.66
N ILE A 573 -25.74 -21.92 11.77
CA ILE A 573 -25.08 -21.25 10.64
C ILE A 573 -25.79 -19.93 10.36
N THR A 574 -25.08 -18.95 9.81
CA THR A 574 -25.66 -17.65 9.45
C THR A 574 -25.69 -17.46 7.93
N VAL A 575 -26.78 -16.90 7.41
CA VAL A 575 -26.92 -16.41 6.04
C VAL A 575 -26.93 -14.87 6.06
N SER A 576 -25.90 -14.27 5.49
CA SER A 576 -25.75 -12.84 5.28
C SER A 576 -26.47 -12.41 4.00
N LEU A 577 -27.52 -11.62 4.13
CA LEU A 577 -28.24 -11.03 3.01
C LEU A 577 -27.62 -9.70 2.62
N ASN A 578 -26.96 -9.67 1.45
CA ASN A 578 -26.34 -8.47 0.88
C ASN A 578 -26.89 -8.28 -0.54
N THR A 579 -28.22 -8.21 -0.63
CA THR A 579 -28.98 -8.38 -1.87
C THR A 579 -29.17 -7.09 -2.67
N ASP A 580 -28.55 -5.98 -2.26
CA ASP A 580 -28.53 -4.76 -3.07
C ASP A 580 -27.89 -5.02 -4.43
N ASP A 581 -28.48 -4.47 -5.50
CA ASP A 581 -28.12 -4.76 -6.90
C ASP A 581 -26.64 -4.44 -7.22
N ASP A 582 -26.04 -3.48 -6.51
CA ASP A 582 -24.64 -3.07 -6.67
C ASP A 582 -23.65 -3.92 -5.83
N VAL A 583 -24.15 -4.80 -4.95
CA VAL A 583 -23.33 -5.61 -4.06
C VAL A 583 -23.07 -6.99 -4.68
N LEU A 584 -21.91 -7.08 -5.34
CA LEU A 584 -21.45 -8.30 -6.01
C LEU A 584 -21.18 -9.48 -5.05
N LEU A 585 -20.44 -9.18 -3.99
CA LEU A 585 -19.82 -10.16 -3.10
C LEU A 585 -19.44 -9.48 -1.80
N VAL A 586 -19.73 -10.15 -0.70
CA VAL A 586 -19.27 -9.76 0.64
C VAL A 586 -18.67 -10.98 1.29
N GLN A 587 -17.48 -10.85 1.87
CA GLN A 587 -16.94 -11.86 2.76
C GLN A 587 -17.52 -11.61 4.16
N PRO A 588 -18.45 -12.46 4.64
CA PRO A 588 -19.05 -12.24 5.93
C PRO A 588 -18.05 -12.58 7.05
N ILE A 589 -18.25 -11.97 8.21
CA ILE A 589 -17.49 -12.28 9.42
C ILE A 589 -18.21 -13.44 10.11
N VAL A 590 -17.52 -14.58 10.28
CA VAL A 590 -18.11 -15.76 10.93
C VAL A 590 -18.55 -15.42 12.35
N MET A 591 -19.81 -15.68 12.67
CA MET A 591 -20.40 -15.33 13.95
C MET A 591 -19.94 -16.30 15.05
N TRP A 592 -19.03 -15.88 15.92
CA TRP A 592 -18.59 -16.72 17.03
C TRP A 592 -19.78 -17.18 17.91
N PRO A 593 -19.94 -18.48 18.25
CA PRO A 593 -19.00 -19.60 18.05
C PRO A 593 -19.29 -20.50 16.82
N GLN A 594 -20.11 -20.05 15.86
CA GLN A 594 -20.39 -20.81 14.64
C GLN A 594 -19.12 -21.01 13.80
N LEU A 595 -19.13 -22.05 12.98
CA LEU A 595 -18.02 -22.35 12.07
C LEU A 595 -18.13 -21.65 10.71
N CYS A 596 -19.34 -21.33 10.27
CA CYS A 596 -19.61 -20.89 8.91
C CYS A 596 -20.60 -19.72 8.86
N MET A 597 -20.41 -18.85 7.88
CA MET A 597 -21.40 -17.86 7.47
C MET A 597 -21.43 -17.75 5.95
N LEU A 598 -22.61 -17.92 5.35
CA LEU A 598 -22.84 -17.84 3.91
C LEU A 598 -23.34 -16.46 3.54
N SER A 599 -22.76 -15.79 2.55
CA SER A 599 -23.25 -14.52 1.99
C SER A 599 -24.01 -14.74 0.68
N VAL A 600 -25.03 -13.91 0.47
CA VAL A 600 -25.83 -13.83 -0.76
C VAL A 600 -25.68 -12.42 -1.32
N GLY A 601 -25.14 -12.30 -2.53
CA GLY A 601 -25.04 -11.01 -3.25
C GLY A 601 -26.34 -10.59 -3.94
N GLY A 602 -26.30 -9.43 -4.61
CA GLY A 602 -27.38 -8.94 -5.46
C GLY A 602 -27.57 -9.76 -6.74
N LEU A 603 -28.78 -9.68 -7.30
CA LEU A 603 -29.10 -10.28 -8.59
C LEU A 603 -28.47 -9.47 -9.72
N ARG A 604 -27.80 -10.15 -10.65
CA ARG A 604 -27.10 -9.48 -11.76
C ARG A 604 -27.43 -10.14 -13.09
N ASN A 605 -27.72 -9.32 -14.08
CA ASN A 605 -27.83 -9.77 -15.46
C ASN A 605 -26.43 -9.88 -16.07
N GLN A 606 -26.13 -11.03 -16.68
CA GLN A 606 -24.89 -11.28 -17.41
C GLN A 606 -25.15 -11.87 -18.79
N VAL A 607 -24.23 -11.63 -19.71
CA VAL A 607 -24.20 -12.31 -21.01
C VAL A 607 -23.27 -13.52 -20.88
N VAL A 608 -23.79 -14.72 -21.08
CA VAL A 608 -23.01 -15.97 -21.14
C VAL A 608 -22.97 -16.51 -22.56
N LEU A 609 -21.85 -17.12 -22.94
CA LEU A 609 -21.73 -17.79 -24.24
C LEU A 609 -22.20 -19.24 -24.09
N GLU A 610 -23.32 -19.55 -24.74
CA GLU A 610 -23.84 -20.91 -24.89
C GLU A 610 -23.42 -21.49 -26.25
N ASP A 611 -23.63 -22.79 -26.46
CA ASP A 611 -23.29 -23.48 -27.71
C ASP A 611 -23.99 -22.89 -28.95
N ASP A 612 -25.13 -22.21 -28.76
CA ASP A 612 -25.94 -21.57 -29.82
C ASP A 612 -25.76 -20.03 -29.90
N GLY A 613 -24.92 -19.43 -29.05
CA GLY A 613 -24.58 -18.01 -29.07
C GLY A 613 -24.64 -17.32 -27.70
N PRO A 614 -24.45 -15.99 -27.65
CA PRO A 614 -24.59 -15.23 -26.41
C PRO A 614 -26.05 -15.22 -25.93
N SER A 615 -26.27 -15.56 -24.66
CA SER A 615 -27.57 -15.49 -23.99
C SER A 615 -27.47 -14.65 -22.72
N ASN A 616 -28.57 -13.98 -22.35
CA ASN A 616 -28.66 -13.29 -21.07
C ASN A 616 -29.08 -14.29 -20.00
N THR A 617 -28.46 -14.20 -18.83
CA THR A 617 -28.78 -15.02 -17.65
C THR A 617 -28.71 -14.15 -16.41
N THR A 618 -29.56 -14.45 -15.44
CA THR A 618 -29.53 -13.83 -14.12
C THR A 618 -28.71 -14.69 -13.18
N VAL A 619 -27.75 -14.07 -12.50
CA VAL A 619 -26.87 -14.76 -11.55
C VAL A 619 -26.95 -14.14 -10.16
N VAL A 620 -26.65 -14.97 -9.16
CA VAL A 620 -26.37 -14.55 -7.78
C VAL A 620 -25.02 -15.12 -7.36
N THR A 621 -24.27 -14.36 -6.57
CA THR A 621 -23.01 -14.85 -5.97
C THR A 621 -23.30 -15.40 -4.58
N LEU A 622 -22.84 -16.62 -4.31
CA LEU A 622 -22.84 -17.22 -2.97
C LEU A 622 -21.40 -17.28 -2.44
N GLY A 623 -21.14 -16.70 -1.28
CA GLY A 623 -19.85 -16.77 -0.59
C GLY A 623 -19.96 -17.57 0.70
N LEU A 624 -18.95 -18.34 1.08
CA LEU A 624 -18.86 -19.01 2.37
C LEU A 624 -17.59 -18.55 3.08
N ALA A 625 -17.74 -17.86 4.20
CA ALA A 625 -16.67 -17.70 5.18
C ALA A 625 -16.74 -18.87 6.17
N TYR A 626 -15.59 -19.44 6.50
CA TYR A 626 -15.51 -20.61 7.38
C TYR A 626 -14.23 -20.62 8.21
N ASP A 627 -14.31 -21.20 9.41
CA ASP A 627 -13.15 -21.44 10.27
C ASP A 627 -12.25 -22.52 9.64
N HIS A 628 -11.06 -22.13 9.17
CA HIS A 628 -10.15 -23.03 8.47
C HIS A 628 -9.48 -24.06 9.42
N ARG A 629 -9.69 -23.97 10.75
CA ARG A 629 -9.28 -25.06 11.65
C ARG A 629 -10.13 -26.32 11.45
N VAL A 630 -11.39 -26.16 11.03
CA VAL A 630 -12.35 -27.26 10.90
C VAL A 630 -12.71 -27.54 9.45
N VAL A 631 -13.02 -26.49 8.68
CA VAL A 631 -13.52 -26.62 7.31
C VAL A 631 -12.39 -26.34 6.33
N ASN A 632 -12.17 -27.24 5.38
CA ASN A 632 -11.18 -27.07 4.32
C ASN A 632 -11.82 -26.58 3.02
N GLY A 633 -11.01 -25.97 2.13
CA GLY A 633 -11.50 -25.42 0.86
C GLY A 633 -12.27 -26.43 -0.02
N ALA A 634 -11.89 -27.71 -0.04
CA ALA A 634 -12.61 -28.72 -0.80
C ALA A 634 -14.04 -28.97 -0.28
N GLU A 635 -14.21 -28.96 1.04
CA GLU A 635 -15.50 -29.15 1.71
C GLU A 635 -16.39 -27.91 1.57
N ALA A 636 -15.80 -26.71 1.69
CA ALA A 636 -16.47 -25.45 1.41
C ALA A 636 -17.01 -25.36 -0.03
N VAL A 637 -16.20 -25.76 -1.03
CA VAL A 637 -16.64 -25.82 -2.43
C VAL A 637 -17.74 -26.86 -2.62
N ALA A 638 -17.64 -28.03 -1.98
CA ALA A 638 -18.66 -29.06 -2.07
C ALA A 638 -20.00 -28.60 -1.47
N PHE A 639 -19.98 -27.93 -0.31
CA PHE A 639 -21.15 -27.35 0.33
C PHE A 639 -21.80 -26.27 -0.56
N LEU A 640 -21.02 -25.31 -1.04
CA LEU A 640 -21.51 -24.26 -1.93
C LEU A 640 -22.13 -24.85 -3.21
N ARG A 641 -21.53 -25.90 -3.78
CA ARG A 641 -22.10 -26.61 -4.94
C ARG A 641 -23.42 -27.31 -4.61
N ALA A 642 -23.55 -27.93 -3.44
CA ALA A 642 -24.80 -28.58 -3.02
C ALA A 642 -25.94 -27.55 -2.86
N VAL A 643 -25.64 -26.39 -2.26
CA VAL A 643 -26.58 -25.27 -2.17
C VAL A 643 -26.93 -24.77 -3.58
N ALA A 644 -25.94 -24.48 -4.43
CA ALA A 644 -26.16 -24.01 -5.79
C ALA A 644 -26.95 -24.98 -6.67
N ASP A 645 -26.71 -26.28 -6.56
CA ASP A 645 -27.44 -27.30 -7.31
C ASP A 645 -28.90 -27.40 -6.88
N SER A 646 -29.21 -27.08 -5.62
CA SER A 646 -30.59 -26.96 -5.13
C SER A 646 -31.28 -25.73 -5.73
N LEU A 647 -30.56 -24.62 -5.88
CA LEU A 647 -31.08 -23.40 -6.52
C LEU A 647 -31.23 -23.55 -8.05
N ARG A 648 -30.32 -24.27 -8.72
CA ARG A 648 -30.37 -24.50 -10.17
C ARG A 648 -31.47 -25.45 -10.61
N LYS A 649 -31.97 -26.31 -9.71
CA LYS A 649 -32.97 -27.34 -10.00
C LYS A 649 -34.21 -27.08 -9.14
N PRO A 650 -35.14 -26.23 -9.58
CA PRO A 650 -36.33 -25.88 -8.79
C PRO A 650 -37.17 -27.10 -8.36
N ASP A 651 -37.19 -28.19 -9.12
CA ASP A 651 -37.86 -29.45 -8.72
C ASP A 651 -37.22 -30.11 -7.47
N ARG A 652 -35.95 -29.81 -7.17
CA ARG A 652 -35.31 -30.23 -5.90
C ARG A 652 -35.72 -29.34 -4.73
N LEU A 653 -36.11 -28.09 -5.00
CA LEU A 653 -36.83 -27.27 -4.05
C LEU A 653 -38.25 -27.83 -3.81
N GLU A 654 -38.90 -28.52 -4.75
CA GLU A 654 -40.25 -29.09 -4.51
C GLU A 654 -40.30 -30.19 -3.44
N LYS A 655 -39.20 -30.92 -3.21
CA LYS A 655 -39.05 -31.81 -2.03
C LYS A 655 -38.92 -31.05 -0.70
N LEU A 656 -38.69 -29.74 -0.77
CA LEU A 656 -38.51 -28.80 0.34
C LEU A 656 -39.72 -27.84 0.48
N VAL A 657 -40.76 -27.97 -0.37
CA VAL A 657 -41.93 -27.08 -0.51
C VAL A 657 -43.25 -27.84 -0.24
N SER A 658 -43.22 -29.03 0.37
CA SER A 658 -44.49 -29.70 0.72
C SER A 658 -45.31 -28.80 1.64
N LEU A 659 -46.50 -28.41 1.15
CA LEU A 659 -47.57 -27.71 1.86
C LEU A 659 -47.89 -28.31 3.23
#